data_AF-A0A8B8B4Y4-F1
#
_entry.id   AF-A0A8B8B4Y4-F1
#
_cell.length_a   1.000
_cell.length_b   1.000
_cell.length_c   1.000
_cell.angle_alpha   90.00
_cell.angle_beta   90.00
_cell.angle_gamma   90.00
#
_symmetry.space_group_name_H-M   'P 1'
#
loop_
_entity.id
_entity.type
_entity.pdbx_description
1 polymer ?
#
loop_
_entity_poly.entity_id
_entity_poly.type
_entity_poly.pdbx_seq_one_letter_code
_entity_poly.pdbx_strand_id
1 'polypeptide(L)'
;MFYQQSITPGVLYTSTLFLLVLITIVSAEYSFEVFPVERCPLSEQEWETASDRLSCNKSHGYHCVPNKYLTSLIEFCYLLGYKILFKEGNCLELAANGILNHVRCNTTFACGCPDKYYYGNEIYKFPMCLSINPLLQCFNADVKCMSLRSLEVTTSKPQRSSVEGKGDDESMTTVSNVLKAFQKAPEHGCNPGYIVALVLCIIFFIITPALAVALCCEIRKKRKLKEGINKAGGYENLSLKPTNKEELPLLNQECKKASFQKKPKDSKDSSLERTSGLQIRGFNDLHHYAKVGNYDKFEEEFSSVENRDLRTRDGRNCLHIAAYFGHLDICKHILRENKTLFSSKDNNKMNPDHWAALGGKTSVLVLMSEYGCDLEEKTDPYEENIVLFACIGNSLEVCEFAERKFPALLHAKNREGWNPIQYAAKSGYLEIFKFLYYNKVDCKSKSDKTGKNCLHSACENGHLDICNSILSKEPDLISERDINKQHVGHFAAKSGNSEILSALLTKTDKHFLKMASKDNINILHVACKYANLEFCKQLKELNILNDLCQETTEKGWNAALFITERSVDEDNRIKILELLVEDDLIDVFHVSRAGKTILYNACVNQSTKLVNYLLGHYPDLIGIERALDPKQATKSQEISDIFEKHLRTEKSKRDSGAIGE
;
A
#
# COMPACT_ATOMS: atom_id res chain seq x y z
N MET A 1 23.77 -45.56 -5.14
CA MET A 1 24.53 -45.11 -6.34
C MET A 1 23.65 -44.16 -7.15
N PHE A 2 24.25 -43.29 -7.96
CA PHE A 2 23.51 -42.27 -8.72
C PHE A 2 22.70 -42.87 -9.87
N TYR A 3 21.55 -42.26 -10.17
CA TYR A 3 21.14 -42.03 -11.55
C TYR A 3 20.45 -40.67 -11.65
N GLN A 4 20.87 -39.85 -12.62
CA GLN A 4 20.25 -38.55 -12.90
C GLN A 4 19.15 -38.73 -13.94
N GLN A 5 18.05 -38.00 -13.80
CA GLN A 5 17.30 -37.52 -14.95
C GLN A 5 17.19 -35.99 -14.86
N SER A 6 17.39 -35.35 -16.01
CA SER A 6 17.64 -33.91 -16.12
C SER A 6 16.34 -33.11 -16.18
N ILE A 7 15.99 -32.44 -15.08
CA ILE A 7 15.04 -31.31 -15.14
C ILE A 7 15.84 -30.07 -15.57
N THR A 8 15.44 -29.44 -16.67
CA THR A 8 16.12 -28.27 -17.24
C THR A 8 16.04 -27.06 -16.30
N PRO A 9 17.14 -26.34 -16.01
CA PRO A 9 17.18 -25.25 -15.03
C PRO A 9 16.60 -23.90 -15.54
N GLY A 10 15.43 -23.93 -16.20
CA GLY A 10 14.72 -22.72 -16.68
C GLY A 10 13.66 -22.17 -15.71
N VAL A 11 13.22 -22.97 -14.74
CA VAL A 11 12.02 -22.68 -13.92
C VAL A 11 12.34 -22.06 -12.55
N LEU A 12 13.60 -22.19 -12.09
CA LEU A 12 14.05 -21.77 -10.75
C LEU A 12 14.87 -20.47 -10.73
N TYR A 13 15.18 -19.88 -11.88
CA TYR A 13 15.81 -18.54 -11.97
C TYR A 13 14.84 -17.44 -12.39
N THR A 14 13.79 -17.78 -13.14
CA THR A 14 12.74 -16.82 -13.55
C THR A 14 11.76 -16.55 -12.42
N SER A 15 11.28 -17.60 -11.76
CA SER A 15 10.40 -17.48 -10.59
C SER A 15 11.09 -16.82 -9.39
N THR A 16 12.36 -17.12 -9.12
CA THR A 16 13.12 -16.52 -8.00
C THR A 16 13.59 -15.10 -8.29
N LEU A 17 13.94 -14.75 -9.54
CA LEU A 17 14.23 -13.35 -9.87
C LEU A 17 12.94 -12.51 -9.89
N PHE A 18 11.81 -13.06 -10.34
CA PHE A 18 10.52 -12.35 -10.25
C PHE A 18 9.95 -12.32 -8.82
N LEU A 19 10.29 -13.29 -7.94
CA LEU A 19 10.03 -13.18 -6.50
C LEU A 19 11.00 -12.23 -5.79
N LEU A 20 12.28 -12.15 -6.16
CA LEU A 20 13.19 -11.14 -5.61
C LEU A 20 12.78 -9.74 -6.08
N VAL A 21 12.30 -9.60 -7.32
CA VAL A 21 11.66 -8.38 -7.81
C VAL A 21 10.31 -8.14 -7.13
N LEU A 22 9.49 -9.15 -6.78
CA LEU A 22 8.27 -8.96 -5.98
C LEU A 22 8.50 -8.88 -4.45
N ILE A 23 9.71 -9.12 -3.96
CA ILE A 23 10.12 -8.87 -2.57
C ILE A 23 10.86 -7.52 -2.47
N THR A 24 11.32 -6.96 -3.60
CA THR A 24 11.80 -5.56 -3.71
C THR A 24 10.81 -4.62 -4.39
N ILE A 25 9.69 -5.14 -4.91
CA ILE A 25 8.44 -4.45 -5.33
C ILE A 25 7.24 -5.07 -4.59
N VAL A 26 7.50 -5.64 -3.41
CA VAL A 26 6.87 -5.14 -2.18
C VAL A 26 7.95 -4.36 -1.42
N SER A 27 8.62 -3.43 -2.13
CA SER A 27 9.01 -2.18 -1.48
C SER A 27 7.75 -1.60 -0.85
N ALA A 28 7.86 -1.07 0.38
CA ALA A 28 6.73 -0.57 1.14
C ALA A 28 5.78 0.31 0.33
N GLU A 29 4.55 0.48 0.81
CA GLU A 29 3.60 1.49 0.31
C GLU A 29 4.26 2.89 0.23
N TYR A 30 5.34 3.10 0.99
CA TYR A 30 6.14 4.29 1.15
C TYR A 30 7.50 4.25 0.43
N SER A 31 7.91 5.39 -0.13
CA SER A 31 9.13 5.51 -0.95
C SER A 31 10.46 5.40 -0.17
N PHE A 32 10.39 5.14 1.13
CA PHE A 32 11.49 5.01 2.08
C PHE A 32 11.04 4.03 3.18
N GLU A 33 11.96 3.59 4.03
CA GLU A 33 11.65 2.65 5.10
C GLU A 33 10.72 3.29 6.15
N VAL A 34 9.60 2.61 6.41
CA VAL A 34 8.65 2.91 7.49
C VAL A 34 8.53 1.70 8.41
N PHE A 35 8.31 1.94 9.69
CA PHE A 35 8.16 0.90 10.70
C PHE A 35 6.84 1.10 11.45
N PRO A 36 5.97 0.10 11.57
CA PRO A 36 4.75 0.22 12.36
C PRO A 36 5.08 0.30 13.85
N VAL A 37 4.33 1.13 14.60
CA VAL A 37 4.50 1.29 16.04
C VAL A 37 3.16 1.33 16.76
N GLU A 38 3.13 0.86 18.01
CA GLU A 38 1.94 0.90 18.87
C GLU A 38 1.64 2.33 19.38
N ARG A 39 2.68 3.15 19.56
CA ARG A 39 2.58 4.56 19.95
C ARG A 39 3.68 5.40 19.33
N CYS A 40 3.38 6.67 19.06
CA CYS A 40 4.40 7.68 18.78
C CYS A 40 5.02 8.24 20.07
N PRO A 41 6.19 8.90 19.98
CA PRO A 41 6.76 9.69 21.07
C PRO A 41 5.80 10.77 21.60
N LEU A 42 5.76 10.92 22.93
CA LEU A 42 4.93 11.89 23.64
C LEU A 42 5.75 13.01 24.31
N SER A 43 7.07 13.00 24.17
CA SER A 43 7.98 14.04 24.64
C SER A 43 9.14 14.26 23.67
N GLU A 44 9.84 15.39 23.85
CA GLU A 44 11.03 15.76 23.06
C GLU A 44 12.15 14.73 23.23
N GLN A 45 12.38 14.26 24.46
CA GLN A 45 13.38 13.24 24.77
C GLN A 45 13.02 11.85 24.19
N GLU A 46 11.75 11.47 24.16
CA GLU A 46 11.32 10.25 23.44
C GLU A 46 11.50 10.39 21.93
N TRP A 47 11.24 11.59 21.38
CA TRP A 47 11.40 11.87 19.95
C TRP A 47 12.88 11.82 19.54
N GLU A 48 13.78 12.42 20.33
CA GLU A 48 15.23 12.34 20.11
C GLU A 48 15.73 10.89 20.19
N THR A 49 15.29 10.14 21.22
CA THR A 49 15.64 8.72 21.38
C THR A 49 15.17 7.87 20.19
N ALA A 50 13.99 8.14 19.63
CA ALA A 50 13.48 7.45 18.44
C ALA A 50 14.19 7.88 17.14
N SER A 51 14.51 9.17 17.01
CA SER A 51 15.33 9.73 15.91
C SER A 51 16.72 9.12 15.85
N ASP A 52 17.36 8.93 17.01
CA ASP A 52 18.68 8.33 17.12
C ASP A 52 18.64 6.81 16.88
N ARG A 53 17.60 6.11 17.38
CA ARG A 53 17.34 4.69 17.08
C ARG A 53 17.22 4.41 15.58
N LEU A 54 16.62 5.33 14.81
CA LEU A 54 16.54 5.24 13.35
C LEU A 54 17.66 6.00 12.60
N SER A 55 18.58 6.65 13.31
CA SER A 55 19.72 7.41 12.76
C SER A 55 19.33 8.52 11.75
N CYS A 56 18.17 9.16 11.91
CA CYS A 56 17.71 10.23 11.01
C CYS A 56 18.59 11.51 11.07
N ASN A 57 19.25 11.69 12.22
CA ASN A 57 19.83 12.90 12.81
C ASN A 57 20.95 13.67 12.05
N LYS A 58 21.12 13.46 10.73
CA LYS A 58 22.10 14.20 9.89
C LYS A 58 21.55 14.78 8.58
N SER A 59 20.41 14.30 8.09
CA SER A 59 19.81 14.80 6.84
C SER A 59 18.31 14.57 6.71
N HIS A 60 17.70 13.79 7.61
CA HIS A 60 16.28 13.44 7.57
C HIS A 60 15.59 13.92 8.87
N GLY A 61 14.28 14.14 8.82
CA GLY A 61 13.47 14.31 10.03
C GLY A 61 12.95 12.96 10.52
N TYR A 62 13.05 12.67 11.82
CA TYR A 62 12.22 11.61 12.39
C TYR A 62 10.76 12.07 12.42
N HIS A 63 9.85 11.23 11.95
CA HIS A 63 8.42 11.46 12.14
C HIS A 63 7.77 10.15 12.57
N CYS A 64 6.74 10.29 13.41
CA CYS A 64 5.77 9.23 13.68
C CYS A 64 4.38 9.84 13.48
N VAL A 65 3.58 9.22 12.63
CA VAL A 65 2.27 9.72 12.17
C VAL A 65 1.36 8.54 11.79
N PRO A 66 0.03 8.75 11.63
CA PRO A 66 -0.84 7.78 11.00
C PRO A 66 -0.43 7.40 9.57
N ASN A 67 -0.68 6.15 9.20
CA ASN A 67 -0.67 5.67 7.83
C ASN A 67 -1.80 6.32 7.00
N LYS A 68 -1.71 6.17 5.67
CA LYS A 68 -2.69 6.67 4.68
C LYS A 68 -4.17 6.32 4.96
N TYR A 69 -4.44 5.22 5.67
CA TYR A 69 -5.80 4.75 5.95
C TYR A 69 -6.30 5.10 7.35
N LEU A 70 -5.48 5.78 8.16
CA LEU A 70 -5.75 6.13 9.57
C LEU A 70 -6.04 4.89 10.45
N THR A 71 -5.42 3.74 10.14
CA THR A 71 -5.58 2.46 10.84
C THR A 71 -4.36 2.02 11.66
N SER A 72 -3.16 2.52 11.35
CA SER A 72 -1.95 2.24 12.13
C SER A 72 -1.04 3.47 12.24
N LEU A 73 -0.24 3.56 13.30
CA LEU A 73 0.87 4.52 13.39
C LEU A 73 2.11 3.93 12.74
N ILE A 74 2.90 4.78 12.09
CA ILE A 74 4.17 4.43 11.45
C ILE A 74 5.23 5.49 11.75
N GLU A 75 6.47 5.05 11.96
CA GLU A 75 7.65 5.90 12.14
C GLU A 75 8.67 5.75 11.01
N PHE A 76 9.41 6.83 10.71
CA PHE A 76 10.37 6.87 9.59
C PHE A 76 11.32 8.08 9.65
N CYS A 77 12.41 7.98 8.87
CA CYS A 77 13.27 9.12 8.54
C CYS A 77 12.83 9.76 7.21
N TYR A 78 12.31 10.99 7.25
CA TYR A 78 11.77 11.69 6.09
C TYR A 78 12.80 12.57 5.36
N LEU A 79 12.82 12.45 4.03
CA LEU A 79 13.84 13.03 3.13
C LEU A 79 13.81 14.56 3.00
N LEU A 80 12.73 15.26 3.36
CA LEU A 80 12.64 16.72 3.26
C LEU A 80 13.14 17.47 4.51
N GLY A 81 13.95 16.81 5.34
CA GLY A 81 14.68 17.42 6.45
C GLY A 81 13.90 17.53 7.76
N TYR A 82 14.63 17.91 8.83
CA TYR A 82 14.20 17.79 10.22
C TYR A 82 13.21 18.85 10.74
N LYS A 83 12.96 19.92 9.97
CA LYS A 83 12.05 21.03 10.34
C LYS A 83 11.14 21.40 9.17
N ILE A 84 10.14 20.57 8.94
CA ILE A 84 9.05 20.84 8.00
C ILE A 84 7.99 21.67 8.72
N LEU A 85 7.60 22.82 8.16
CA LEU A 85 6.62 23.74 8.78
C LEU A 85 5.19 23.41 8.31
N PHE A 86 4.28 23.22 9.26
CA PHE A 86 2.89 22.90 9.01
C PHE A 86 1.93 23.98 9.54
N LYS A 87 0.69 23.96 9.03
CA LYS A 87 -0.33 25.00 9.24
C LYS A 87 -1.17 24.70 10.49
N GLU A 88 -1.55 25.75 11.19
CA GLU A 88 -2.62 25.75 12.19
C GLU A 88 -3.88 24.97 11.70
N GLY A 89 -4.57 24.30 12.62
CA GLY A 89 -5.79 23.54 12.32
C GLY A 89 -5.58 22.28 11.46
N ASN A 90 -4.38 21.71 11.42
CA ASN A 90 -4.10 20.45 10.71
C ASN A 90 -3.21 19.52 11.54
N CYS A 91 -3.39 18.21 11.36
CA CYS A 91 -2.46 17.16 11.80
C CYS A 91 -1.71 16.59 10.58
N LEU A 92 -0.81 15.61 10.81
CA LEU A 92 -0.05 14.92 9.76
C LEU A 92 -0.58 13.52 9.47
N GLU A 93 -0.40 13.08 8.23
CA GLU A 93 -0.59 11.72 7.73
C GLU A 93 0.53 11.47 6.71
N LEU A 94 1.11 10.27 6.65
CA LEU A 94 1.95 9.91 5.52
C LEU A 94 1.10 9.22 4.45
N ALA A 95 0.98 9.86 3.29
CA ALA A 95 0.35 9.27 2.11
C ALA A 95 1.38 8.46 1.30
N ALA A 96 0.88 7.40 0.66
CA ALA A 96 1.65 6.31 0.06
C ALA A 96 2.99 6.74 -0.58
N ASN A 97 3.00 7.52 -1.65
CA ASN A 97 4.22 7.86 -2.41
C ASN A 97 5.29 8.70 -1.68
N GLY A 98 5.25 8.80 -0.35
CA GLY A 98 6.25 9.44 0.50
C GLY A 98 5.97 10.91 0.75
N ILE A 99 4.70 11.29 0.85
CA ILE A 99 4.27 12.69 1.05
C ILE A 99 3.56 12.83 2.39
N LEU A 100 4.15 13.63 3.29
CA LEU A 100 3.48 14.11 4.51
C LEU A 100 2.38 15.11 4.14
N ASN A 101 1.13 14.68 4.28
CA ASN A 101 -0.06 15.47 4.00
C ASN A 101 -0.55 16.23 5.23
N HIS A 102 -1.29 17.32 4.99
CA HIS A 102 -2.06 18.02 6.01
C HIS A 102 -3.47 17.43 6.09
N VAL A 103 -3.82 16.79 7.20
CA VAL A 103 -5.21 16.38 7.49
C VAL A 103 -5.88 17.49 8.29
N ARG A 104 -7.00 18.02 7.81
CA ARG A 104 -7.72 19.11 8.49
C ARG A 104 -8.29 18.64 9.82
N CYS A 105 -8.09 19.44 10.86
CA CYS A 105 -8.66 19.16 12.17
C CYS A 105 -10.19 19.20 12.17
N ASN A 106 -10.81 20.25 11.64
CA ASN A 106 -12.25 20.44 11.77
C ASN A 106 -13.13 19.40 11.06
N THR A 107 -12.56 18.51 10.24
CA THR A 107 -13.25 17.37 9.61
C THR A 107 -12.97 16.03 10.28
N THR A 108 -11.90 15.93 11.09
CA THR A 108 -11.27 14.66 11.48
C THR A 108 -10.75 14.65 12.92
N PHE A 109 -10.89 15.76 13.67
CA PHE A 109 -10.38 15.96 15.02
C PHE A 109 -11.24 16.94 15.84
N ALA A 110 -11.78 16.47 16.95
CA ALA A 110 -12.64 17.28 17.84
C ALA A 110 -11.86 18.16 18.84
N CYS A 111 -10.61 17.78 19.18
CA CYS A 111 -9.77 18.50 20.15
C CYS A 111 -8.27 18.18 19.96
N GLY A 112 -7.40 18.92 20.66
CA GLY A 112 -5.95 18.69 20.67
C GLY A 112 -5.18 19.15 19.41
N CYS A 113 -5.79 20.01 18.62
CA CYS A 113 -5.25 20.51 17.35
C CYS A 113 -4.26 21.66 17.50
N PRO A 114 -3.27 21.80 16.59
CA PRO A 114 -2.39 22.96 16.55
C PRO A 114 -3.17 24.26 16.35
N ASP A 115 -3.13 25.14 17.36
CA ASP A 115 -3.71 26.49 17.38
C ASP A 115 -2.88 27.53 16.61
N LYS A 116 -1.70 27.11 16.14
CA LYS A 116 -0.68 27.88 15.46
C LYS A 116 0.12 26.99 14.50
N TYR A 117 0.99 27.60 13.72
CA TYR A 117 1.99 26.88 12.91
C TYR A 117 2.97 26.11 13.82
N TYR A 118 3.28 24.87 13.43
CA TYR A 118 4.14 23.96 14.19
C TYR A 118 5.11 23.25 13.24
N TYR A 119 6.28 22.85 13.74
CA TYR A 119 7.20 22.02 12.96
C TYR A 119 6.88 20.52 13.14
N GLY A 120 7.16 19.70 12.13
CA GLY A 120 6.85 18.26 12.14
C GLY A 120 7.57 17.45 13.23
N ASN A 121 8.67 17.97 13.78
CA ASN A 121 9.33 17.39 14.96
C ASN A 121 8.58 17.72 16.27
N GLU A 122 7.70 18.73 16.29
CA GLU A 122 6.92 19.15 17.47
C GLU A 122 5.58 18.42 17.62
N ILE A 123 5.24 17.47 16.74
CA ILE A 123 3.91 16.84 16.73
C ILE A 123 3.55 16.10 18.02
N TYR A 124 4.54 15.67 18.82
CA TYR A 124 4.32 15.10 20.16
C TYR A 124 3.59 16.05 21.11
N LYS A 125 3.63 17.37 20.88
CA LYS A 125 2.90 18.40 21.64
C LYS A 125 1.38 18.35 21.39
N PHE A 126 0.95 17.58 20.40
CA PHE A 126 -0.45 17.42 19.97
C PHE A 126 -0.84 15.93 19.98
N PRO A 127 -0.90 15.27 21.15
CA PRO A 127 -1.04 13.81 21.24
C PRO A 127 -2.32 13.26 20.58
N MET A 128 -3.38 14.07 20.46
CA MET A 128 -4.58 13.70 19.72
C MET A 128 -4.35 13.55 18.21
N CYS A 129 -3.31 14.17 17.62
CA CYS A 129 -2.86 13.92 16.25
C CYS A 129 -2.21 12.53 16.07
N LEU A 130 -1.94 11.80 17.17
CA LEU A 130 -1.11 10.58 17.18
C LEU A 130 -1.80 9.40 17.91
N SER A 131 -3.12 9.40 18.09
CA SER A 131 -3.83 8.40 18.91
C SER A 131 -4.85 7.56 18.12
N ILE A 132 -4.64 6.23 18.11
CA ILE A 132 -5.55 5.24 17.52
C ILE A 132 -6.36 4.56 18.62
N ASN A 133 -7.59 4.16 18.31
CA ASN A 133 -8.43 3.39 19.23
C ASN A 133 -8.01 1.91 19.22
N PRO A 134 -7.52 1.34 20.35
CA PRO A 134 -7.03 -0.04 20.36
C PRO A 134 -8.15 -1.10 20.26
N LEU A 135 -9.40 -0.73 20.54
CA LEU A 135 -10.55 -1.64 20.44
C LEU A 135 -11.17 -1.64 19.04
N LEU A 136 -11.24 -0.48 18.39
CA LEU A 136 -11.88 -0.31 17.08
C LEU A 136 -10.90 -0.29 15.89
N GLN A 137 -9.59 -0.26 16.16
CA GLN A 137 -8.49 -0.21 15.16
C GLN A 137 -8.60 0.94 14.14
N CYS A 138 -9.37 1.97 14.47
CA CYS A 138 -9.51 3.22 13.72
C CYS A 138 -9.03 4.39 14.56
N PHE A 139 -8.59 5.45 13.90
CA PHE A 139 -8.10 6.65 14.58
C PHE A 139 -9.18 7.26 15.50
N ASN A 140 -8.84 7.58 16.76
CA ASN A 140 -9.81 8.00 17.80
C ASN A 140 -10.70 9.19 17.40
N ALA A 141 -10.24 9.97 16.43
CA ALA A 141 -10.81 11.22 16.01
C ALA A 141 -11.66 11.13 14.72
N ASP A 142 -11.64 9.98 14.03
CA ASP A 142 -12.58 9.72 12.93
C ASP A 142 -14.02 9.67 13.46
N VAL A 143 -14.89 10.43 12.81
CA VAL A 143 -16.31 10.54 13.16
C VAL A 143 -17.04 9.21 12.95
N LYS A 144 -16.66 8.38 11.98
CA LYS A 144 -17.23 7.02 11.82
C LYS A 144 -16.80 6.09 12.96
N CYS A 145 -15.51 6.09 13.30
CA CYS A 145 -14.94 5.37 14.45
C CYS A 145 -15.72 5.66 15.75
N MET A 146 -16.01 6.94 16.03
CA MET A 146 -16.83 7.30 17.21
C MET A 146 -18.32 6.95 17.09
N SER A 147 -18.89 6.97 15.87
CA SER A 147 -20.33 6.75 15.64
C SER A 147 -20.81 5.32 15.98
N LEU A 148 -19.94 4.31 15.83
CA LEU A 148 -20.26 2.91 16.17
C LEU A 148 -20.72 2.77 17.64
N ARG A 149 -20.09 3.53 18.53
CA ARG A 149 -20.35 3.49 19.98
C ARG A 149 -21.74 4.01 20.37
N SER A 150 -22.41 4.78 19.51
CA SER A 150 -23.79 5.22 19.74
C SER A 150 -24.83 4.13 19.44
N LEU A 151 -24.46 3.08 18.68
CA LEU A 151 -25.35 1.97 18.34
C LEU A 151 -25.28 0.85 19.38
N GLU A 152 -24.08 0.43 19.78
CA GLU A 152 -23.85 -0.71 20.70
C GLU A 152 -24.45 -0.51 22.09
N VAL A 153 -24.53 0.73 22.58
CA VAL A 153 -25.15 1.08 23.87
C VAL A 153 -26.67 0.81 23.87
N THR A 154 -27.31 0.66 22.69
CA THR A 154 -28.76 0.46 22.57
C THR A 154 -29.20 -1.01 22.45
N THR A 155 -28.27 -1.96 22.25
CA THR A 155 -28.62 -3.33 21.81
C THR A 155 -28.29 -4.45 22.82
N SER A 156 -27.81 -4.17 24.02
CA SER A 156 -27.37 -5.20 24.98
C SER A 156 -27.91 -5.07 26.42
N LYS A 157 -29.04 -5.73 26.73
CA LYS A 157 -29.36 -6.26 28.09
C LYS A 157 -30.59 -7.18 28.15
N PRO A 158 -30.42 -8.48 28.46
CA PRO A 158 -31.50 -9.36 28.90
C PRO A 158 -31.87 -9.20 30.40
N GLN A 159 -33.01 -9.75 30.79
CA GLN A 159 -33.46 -9.97 32.18
C GLN A 159 -32.75 -11.20 32.80
N ARG A 160 -32.71 -11.49 34.11
CA ARG A 160 -33.43 -11.05 35.35
C ARG A 160 -32.48 -11.33 36.56
N SER A 161 -32.77 -11.37 37.87
CA SER A 161 -33.93 -11.16 38.78
C SER A 161 -33.41 -11.08 40.23
N SER A 162 -34.14 -10.41 41.16
CA SER A 162 -34.15 -10.59 42.65
C SER A 162 -32.80 -10.66 43.41
N VAL A 163 -32.53 -9.82 44.41
CA VAL A 163 -33.27 -9.68 45.70
C VAL A 163 -33.02 -8.28 46.32
N GLU A 164 -34.03 -7.78 47.07
CA GLU A 164 -34.07 -6.71 48.10
C GLU A 164 -33.11 -5.48 48.12
N GLY A 165 -33.68 -4.31 48.48
CA GLY A 165 -33.13 -3.59 49.65
C GLY A 165 -32.69 -2.12 49.56
N LYS A 166 -33.62 -1.17 49.28
CA LYS A 166 -33.59 0.28 49.66
C LYS A 166 -32.29 1.10 49.52
N GLY A 167 -32.38 2.23 48.80
CA GLY A 167 -31.44 3.35 48.89
C GLY A 167 -31.72 4.40 47.82
N ASP A 168 -31.97 5.64 48.22
CA ASP A 168 -32.40 6.74 47.35
C ASP A 168 -31.24 7.37 46.56
N ASP A 169 -31.48 7.85 45.33
CA ASP A 169 -31.06 9.21 44.92
C ASP A 169 -31.74 9.71 43.62
N GLU A 170 -31.66 11.01 43.34
CA GLU A 170 -32.32 11.68 42.20
C GLU A 170 -31.50 11.61 40.89
N SER A 171 -32.09 11.16 39.77
CA SER A 171 -31.62 11.51 38.38
C SER A 171 -32.43 10.93 37.19
N MET A 172 -33.78 10.87 37.21
CA MET A 172 -34.53 10.27 36.08
C MET A 172 -35.75 11.04 35.52
N THR A 173 -35.76 12.37 35.58
CA THR A 173 -36.88 13.20 35.08
C THR A 173 -36.70 13.81 33.68
N THR A 174 -35.48 13.93 33.15
CA THR A 174 -35.22 14.70 31.91
C THR A 174 -35.52 13.94 30.61
N VAL A 175 -35.32 12.61 30.57
CA VAL A 175 -35.36 11.83 29.31
C VAL A 175 -36.79 11.52 28.84
N SER A 176 -37.74 11.34 29.78
CA SER A 176 -39.12 10.94 29.49
C SER A 176 -39.91 11.95 28.63
N ASN A 177 -39.50 13.22 28.66
CA ASN A 177 -40.17 14.30 27.94
C ASN A 177 -39.74 14.41 26.47
N VAL A 178 -38.57 13.91 26.09
CA VAL A 178 -38.06 13.98 24.71
C VAL A 178 -38.75 12.94 23.82
N LEU A 179 -38.95 11.72 24.34
CA LEU A 179 -39.49 10.58 23.57
C LEU A 179 -40.97 10.71 23.20
N LYS A 180 -41.73 11.63 23.82
CA LYS A 180 -43.17 11.82 23.54
C LYS A 180 -43.47 12.78 22.37
N ALA A 181 -42.45 13.39 21.77
CA ALA A 181 -42.64 14.43 20.75
C ALA A 181 -42.80 13.93 19.30
N PHE A 182 -42.50 12.66 18.99
CA PHE A 182 -42.19 12.25 17.61
C PHE A 182 -43.11 11.20 16.94
N GLN A 183 -44.25 10.81 17.53
CA GLN A 183 -45.21 9.92 16.85
C GLN A 183 -46.68 10.31 16.99
N LYS A 184 -47.18 11.06 16.00
CA LYS A 184 -48.53 10.90 15.39
C LYS A 184 -48.63 11.74 14.11
N ALA A 185 -49.16 11.13 13.04
CA ALA A 185 -49.58 11.81 11.80
C ALA A 185 -51.12 12.01 11.82
N PRO A 186 -51.72 12.83 10.92
CA PRO A 186 -51.96 12.37 9.53
C PRO A 186 -51.92 13.44 8.40
N GLU A 187 -51.81 12.93 7.16
CA GLU A 187 -52.45 13.35 5.89
C GLU A 187 -52.36 14.77 5.27
N HIS A 188 -52.17 14.76 3.93
CA HIS A 188 -52.51 15.74 2.88
C HIS A 188 -52.08 17.24 2.96
N GLY A 189 -51.29 17.70 1.97
CA GLY A 189 -51.27 19.12 1.54
C GLY A 189 -49.91 19.66 1.03
N CYS A 190 -49.95 20.55 0.03
CA CYS A 190 -48.81 21.20 -0.65
C CYS A 190 -47.57 21.56 0.19
N ASN A 191 -46.37 21.33 -0.38
CA ASN A 191 -45.07 21.58 0.26
C ASN A 191 -44.57 23.04 0.06
N PRO A 192 -44.36 23.84 1.13
CA PRO A 192 -43.86 25.22 1.02
C PRO A 192 -42.36 25.38 0.66
N GLY A 193 -41.55 24.31 0.75
CA GLY A 193 -40.09 24.40 0.69
C GLY A 193 -39.52 24.94 -0.63
N TYR A 194 -40.28 24.84 -1.73
CA TYR A 194 -39.82 25.26 -3.06
C TYR A 194 -39.59 26.78 -3.19
N ILE A 195 -40.37 27.59 -2.47
CA ILE A 195 -40.23 29.05 -2.48
C ILE A 195 -38.97 29.48 -1.71
N VAL A 196 -38.69 28.84 -0.57
CA VAL A 196 -37.49 29.12 0.23
C VAL A 196 -36.21 28.76 -0.55
N ALA A 197 -36.22 27.62 -1.25
CA ALA A 197 -35.11 27.23 -2.12
C ALA A 197 -34.84 28.25 -3.25
N LEU A 198 -35.90 28.69 -3.96
CA LEU A 198 -35.78 29.69 -5.02
C LEU A 198 -35.25 31.04 -4.51
N VAL A 199 -35.74 31.52 -3.36
CA VAL A 199 -35.28 32.78 -2.75
C VAL A 199 -33.80 32.70 -2.35
N LEU A 200 -33.36 31.58 -1.74
CA LEU A 200 -31.96 31.38 -1.37
C LEU A 200 -31.03 31.30 -2.59
N CYS A 201 -31.44 30.65 -3.68
CA CYS A 201 -30.68 30.63 -4.92
C CYS A 201 -30.53 32.03 -5.54
N ILE A 202 -31.59 32.83 -5.57
CA ILE A 202 -31.55 34.21 -6.10
C ILE A 202 -30.61 35.09 -5.27
N ILE A 203 -30.66 34.99 -3.94
CA ILE A 203 -29.73 35.69 -3.04
C ILE A 203 -28.26 35.31 -3.34
N PHE A 204 -27.98 34.02 -3.56
CA PHE A 204 -26.63 33.54 -3.84
C PHE A 204 -26.06 34.09 -5.16
N PHE A 205 -26.87 34.14 -6.23
CA PHE A 205 -26.45 34.66 -7.54
C PHE A 205 -26.29 36.19 -7.60
N ILE A 206 -26.95 36.95 -6.71
CA ILE A 206 -26.84 38.43 -6.69
C ILE A 206 -25.68 38.90 -5.81
N ILE A 207 -25.38 38.21 -4.71
CA ILE A 207 -24.34 38.64 -3.75
C ILE A 207 -22.92 38.22 -4.19
N THR A 208 -22.77 37.05 -4.83
CA THR A 208 -21.44 36.53 -5.22
C THR A 208 -20.67 37.41 -6.24
N PRO A 209 -21.29 38.05 -7.25
CA PRO A 209 -20.58 38.97 -8.15
C PRO A 209 -20.07 40.24 -7.45
N ALA A 210 -20.85 40.78 -6.50
CA ALA A 210 -20.48 42.00 -5.78
C ALA A 210 -19.22 41.81 -4.91
N LEU A 211 -19.12 40.67 -4.22
CA LEU A 211 -17.94 40.32 -3.44
C LEU A 211 -16.70 40.06 -4.31
N ALA A 212 -16.86 39.44 -5.48
CA ALA A 212 -15.76 39.24 -6.44
C ALA A 212 -15.19 40.59 -6.95
N VAL A 213 -16.06 41.54 -7.30
CA VAL A 213 -15.63 42.89 -7.74
C VAL A 213 -14.90 43.64 -6.62
N ALA A 214 -15.41 43.58 -5.38
CA ALA A 214 -14.76 44.18 -4.22
C ALA A 214 -13.34 43.60 -3.99
N LEU A 215 -13.19 42.27 -4.08
CA LEU A 215 -11.90 41.60 -3.90
C LEU A 215 -10.89 42.01 -4.99
N CYS A 216 -11.32 42.08 -6.26
CA CYS A 216 -10.47 42.52 -7.37
C CYS A 216 -10.00 43.98 -7.24
N CYS A 217 -10.84 44.88 -6.69
CA CYS A 217 -10.46 46.26 -6.42
C CYS A 217 -9.35 46.36 -5.35
N GLU A 218 -9.47 45.64 -4.24
CA GLU A 218 -8.49 45.72 -3.16
C GLU A 218 -7.16 45.04 -3.51
N ILE A 219 -7.19 44.00 -4.36
CA ILE A 219 -5.98 43.40 -4.97
C ILE A 219 -5.26 44.40 -5.89
N ARG A 220 -5.99 45.20 -6.69
CA ARG A 220 -5.39 46.29 -7.51
C ARG A 220 -4.74 47.38 -6.66
N LYS A 221 -5.35 47.77 -5.55
CA LYS A 221 -4.77 48.69 -4.54
C LYS A 221 -3.43 48.16 -4.01
N LYS A 222 -3.38 46.90 -3.58
CA LYS A 222 -2.16 46.28 -3.02
C LYS A 222 -1.02 46.14 -4.03
N ARG A 223 -1.31 46.02 -5.34
CA ARG A 223 -0.26 46.08 -6.38
C ARG A 223 0.38 47.45 -6.51
N LYS A 224 -0.41 48.53 -6.62
CA LYS A 224 0.14 49.91 -6.72
C LYS A 224 1.00 50.32 -5.52
N LEU A 225 0.70 49.81 -4.32
CA LEU A 225 1.50 50.08 -3.13
C LEU A 225 2.89 49.42 -3.18
N LYS A 226 3.06 48.32 -3.92
CA LYS A 226 4.32 47.56 -4.00
C LYS A 226 5.29 48.12 -5.05
N GLU A 227 4.76 48.74 -6.11
CA GLU A 227 5.55 49.41 -7.16
C GLU A 227 6.20 50.72 -6.69
N GLY A 228 5.65 51.37 -5.65
CA GLY A 228 6.21 52.60 -5.07
C GLY A 228 7.43 52.40 -4.18
N ILE A 229 7.68 51.18 -3.69
CA ILE A 229 8.74 50.90 -2.68
C ILE A 229 10.10 50.63 -3.34
N ASN A 230 10.13 50.03 -4.54
CA ASN A 230 11.36 49.60 -5.22
C ASN A 230 12.10 50.76 -5.95
N LYS A 231 12.10 51.97 -5.39
CA LYS A 231 12.70 53.18 -6.00
C LYS A 231 13.57 54.05 -5.07
N ALA A 232 13.95 53.56 -3.88
CA ALA A 232 14.78 54.32 -2.94
C ALA A 232 15.89 53.47 -2.27
N GLY A 233 17.16 53.86 -2.47
CA GLY A 233 18.35 53.38 -1.75
C GLY A 233 19.00 52.08 -2.28
N GLY A 234 20.31 51.98 -2.53
CA GLY A 234 21.32 53.03 -2.76
C GLY A 234 22.60 52.98 -1.90
N TYR A 235 23.58 52.16 -2.31
CA TYR A 235 25.02 52.18 -1.90
C TYR A 235 25.32 51.92 -0.38
N GLU A 236 26.54 51.63 0.10
CA GLU A 236 27.91 51.60 -0.49
C GLU A 236 28.80 50.50 0.15
N ASN A 237 30.08 50.38 -0.26
CA ASN A 237 31.04 49.34 0.17
C ASN A 237 32.11 49.85 1.16
N LEU A 238 32.79 48.94 1.89
CA LEU A 238 34.26 49.03 2.12
C LEU A 238 34.90 47.64 2.41
N SER A 239 36.23 47.58 2.59
CA SER A 239 37.08 46.39 2.33
C SER A 239 38.32 46.28 3.24
N LEU A 240 38.92 45.09 3.40
CA LEU A 240 40.37 44.83 3.25
C LEU A 240 40.78 43.32 3.36
N LYS A 241 42.09 43.01 3.21
CA LYS A 241 42.67 41.67 2.89
C LYS A 241 43.65 41.11 3.98
N PRO A 242 44.77 40.37 3.67
CA PRO A 242 44.88 38.89 3.87
C PRO A 242 46.17 38.44 4.61
N THR A 243 46.48 37.12 4.67
CA THR A 243 47.84 36.55 4.35
C THR A 243 47.93 35.00 4.39
N ASN A 244 48.68 34.41 3.44
CA ASN A 244 49.79 33.42 3.50
C ASN A 244 49.85 32.35 4.65
N LYS A 245 50.43 31.14 4.51
CA LYS A 245 51.27 30.41 3.50
C LYS A 245 51.11 28.87 3.77
N GLU A 246 51.83 27.84 3.27
CA GLU A 246 53.11 27.61 2.56
C GLU A 246 52.95 26.41 1.57
N GLU A 247 53.95 25.54 1.34
CA GLU A 247 53.94 24.47 0.30
C GLU A 247 54.41 23.06 0.73
N LEU A 248 54.22 22.08 -0.18
CA LEU A 248 54.62 20.65 -0.13
C LEU A 248 56.14 20.40 -0.33
N PRO A 249 56.62 19.14 -0.20
CA PRO A 249 57.00 18.39 -1.42
C PRO A 249 56.29 17.02 -1.61
N LEU A 250 55.79 16.63 -2.82
CA LEU A 250 56.43 15.93 -3.98
C LEU A 250 56.83 14.44 -3.70
N LEU A 251 56.61 13.42 -4.57
CA LEU A 251 56.02 13.27 -5.92
C LEU A 251 55.59 11.78 -6.22
N ASN A 252 54.97 11.52 -7.40
CA ASN A 252 54.59 10.23 -8.04
C ASN A 252 55.82 9.36 -8.51
N GLN A 253 55.75 8.22 -9.25
CA GLN A 253 54.79 7.72 -10.26
C GLN A 253 55.04 6.22 -10.68
N GLU A 254 54.30 5.76 -11.70
CA GLU A 254 54.53 4.62 -12.63
C GLU A 254 53.93 3.20 -12.38
N CYS A 255 54.03 2.33 -13.40
CA CYS A 255 52.97 1.35 -13.76
C CYS A 255 53.47 -0.05 -14.20
N LYS A 256 52.59 -1.06 -14.06
CA LYS A 256 52.61 -2.43 -14.64
C LYS A 256 53.91 -3.28 -14.57
N LYS A 257 53.92 -4.18 -13.58
CA LYS A 257 54.42 -5.58 -13.67
C LYS A 257 55.83 -5.84 -14.26
N ALA A 258 56.86 -5.55 -13.48
CA ALA A 258 57.89 -6.55 -13.12
C ALA A 258 58.68 -6.09 -11.89
N SER A 259 59.48 -6.96 -11.31
CA SER A 259 60.42 -6.64 -10.24
C SER A 259 61.57 -5.73 -10.72
N PHE A 260 61.93 -4.74 -9.89
CA PHE A 260 63.20 -3.96 -9.82
C PHE A 260 63.36 -2.62 -10.61
N GLN A 261 63.72 -1.57 -9.85
CA GLN A 261 64.63 -0.42 -10.14
C GLN A 261 64.19 0.91 -10.85
N LYS A 262 63.71 1.87 -10.03
CA LYS A 262 64.17 3.29 -9.84
C LYS A 262 64.15 4.40 -10.96
N LYS A 263 63.45 5.51 -10.60
CA LYS A 263 63.71 6.99 -10.77
C LYS A 263 62.86 7.83 -11.79
N PRO A 264 62.66 9.17 -11.58
CA PRO A 264 61.47 9.92 -12.10
C PRO A 264 61.71 11.34 -12.73
N LYS A 265 60.67 11.94 -13.40
CA LYS A 265 60.17 13.35 -13.18
C LYS A 265 59.06 13.88 -14.14
N ASP A 266 58.11 14.60 -13.55
CA ASP A 266 57.35 15.81 -13.99
C ASP A 266 56.96 16.11 -15.46
N SER A 267 55.65 16.28 -15.70
CA SER A 267 55.06 17.52 -16.24
C SER A 267 53.55 17.62 -15.88
N LYS A 268 52.93 18.81 -15.99
CA LYS A 268 51.55 19.10 -15.55
C LYS A 268 50.66 19.53 -16.73
N ASP A 269 49.36 19.28 -16.62
CA ASP A 269 48.39 20.38 -16.72
C ASP A 269 47.16 20.12 -15.82
N SER A 270 46.28 21.12 -15.67
CA SER A 270 45.10 21.15 -14.79
C SER A 270 43.83 21.44 -15.61
N SER A 271 42.60 21.10 -15.19
CA SER A 271 42.02 21.34 -13.85
C SER A 271 40.75 20.52 -13.60
N LEU A 272 40.33 20.44 -12.32
CA LEU A 272 38.99 20.07 -11.87
C LEU A 272 38.34 21.28 -11.19
N GLU A 273 37.00 21.39 -11.21
CA GLU A 273 36.21 21.26 -9.97
C GLU A 273 34.67 21.27 -10.17
N ARG A 274 33.98 20.68 -9.16
CA ARG A 274 32.57 20.87 -8.75
C ARG A 274 31.42 20.42 -9.68
N THR A 275 30.93 19.20 -9.40
CA THR A 275 29.49 18.92 -9.29
C THR A 275 29.22 18.19 -7.96
N SER A 276 28.64 18.86 -6.97
CA SER A 276 28.42 18.30 -5.62
C SER A 276 26.93 18.31 -5.26
N GLY A 277 26.20 17.32 -5.80
CA GLY A 277 24.77 17.11 -5.61
C GLY A 277 24.43 15.63 -5.41
N LEU A 278 23.20 15.32 -4.98
CA LEU A 278 22.79 14.02 -4.42
C LEU A 278 22.77 12.86 -5.43
N GLN A 279 23.94 12.28 -5.76
CA GLN A 279 24.08 11.09 -6.63
C GLN A 279 23.65 9.76 -5.96
N ILE A 280 22.43 9.71 -5.42
CA ILE A 280 21.86 8.46 -4.89
C ILE A 280 21.24 7.66 -6.05
N ARG A 281 21.82 6.49 -6.36
CA ARG A 281 21.32 5.54 -7.39
C ARG A 281 21.22 6.14 -8.80
N GLY A 282 22.12 7.06 -9.17
CA GLY A 282 22.12 7.73 -10.48
C GLY A 282 21.01 8.76 -10.69
N PHE A 283 20.20 9.02 -9.65
CA PHE A 283 19.39 10.23 -9.59
C PHE A 283 20.32 11.43 -9.36
N ASN A 284 20.01 12.59 -9.93
CA ASN A 284 20.78 13.83 -9.78
C ASN A 284 19.85 15.05 -9.75
N ASP A 285 20.40 16.26 -9.65
CA ASP A 285 19.61 17.48 -9.51
C ASP A 285 18.76 17.79 -10.76
N LEU A 286 19.22 17.47 -11.97
CA LEU A 286 18.42 17.57 -13.19
C LEU A 286 17.17 16.65 -13.14
N HIS A 287 17.32 15.39 -12.71
CA HIS A 287 16.20 14.48 -12.47
C HIS A 287 15.30 14.97 -11.31
N HIS A 288 15.86 15.69 -10.32
CA HIS A 288 15.09 16.30 -9.24
C HIS A 288 14.23 17.47 -9.75
N TYR A 289 14.79 18.38 -10.54
CA TYR A 289 14.05 19.50 -11.14
C TYR A 289 12.95 19.00 -12.09
N ALA A 290 13.25 17.96 -12.88
CA ALA A 290 12.27 17.23 -13.70
C ALA A 290 11.19 16.49 -12.88
N LYS A 291 11.45 16.12 -11.62
CA LYS A 291 10.45 15.54 -10.70
C LYS A 291 9.55 16.61 -10.09
N VAL A 292 10.12 17.73 -9.63
CA VAL A 292 9.37 18.75 -8.86
C VAL A 292 8.71 19.84 -9.73
N GLY A 293 9.05 19.93 -11.01
CA GLY A 293 8.50 20.93 -11.92
C GLY A 293 9.18 22.30 -11.81
N ASN A 294 10.45 22.34 -11.43
CA ASN A 294 11.20 23.59 -11.36
C ASN A 294 11.81 23.89 -12.73
N TYR A 295 11.02 24.54 -13.61
CA TYR A 295 11.44 24.87 -14.97
C TYR A 295 12.74 25.66 -15.00
N ASP A 296 12.84 26.76 -14.24
CA ASP A 296 13.97 27.69 -14.30
C ASP A 296 15.31 26.98 -14.01
N LYS A 297 15.35 26.16 -12.95
CA LYS A 297 16.54 25.36 -12.60
C LYS A 297 16.75 24.17 -13.53
N PHE A 298 15.68 23.61 -14.09
CA PHE A 298 15.81 22.57 -15.10
C PHE A 298 16.47 23.14 -16.37
N GLU A 299 16.05 24.31 -16.85
CA GLU A 299 16.60 24.97 -18.03
C GLU A 299 18.07 25.38 -17.82
N GLU A 300 18.42 25.92 -16.64
CA GLU A 300 19.80 26.25 -16.25
C GLU A 300 20.72 25.02 -16.33
N GLU A 301 20.34 23.90 -15.70
CA GLU A 301 21.14 22.67 -15.67
C GLU A 301 21.08 21.89 -17.00
N PHE A 302 19.94 21.86 -17.71
CA PHE A 302 19.79 21.18 -19.00
C PHE A 302 20.57 21.88 -20.13
N SER A 303 20.86 23.17 -19.96
CA SER A 303 21.70 23.96 -20.84
C SER A 303 23.20 23.80 -20.55
N SER A 304 23.57 23.40 -19.33
CA SER A 304 24.97 23.22 -18.91
C SER A 304 25.53 21.82 -19.21
N VAL A 305 24.67 20.78 -19.24
CA VAL A 305 25.10 19.39 -19.45
C VAL A 305 25.29 19.03 -20.93
N GLU A 306 26.46 18.48 -21.28
CA GLU A 306 26.74 17.97 -22.63
C GLU A 306 25.84 16.78 -23.01
N ASN A 307 25.61 15.86 -22.07
CA ASN A 307 24.71 14.72 -22.27
C ASN A 307 23.32 15.05 -21.74
N ARG A 308 22.34 15.16 -22.64
CA ARG A 308 20.92 15.42 -22.34
C ARG A 308 20.08 14.16 -22.09
N ASP A 309 20.64 12.97 -22.29
CA ASP A 309 20.05 11.67 -21.93
C ASP A 309 20.71 11.09 -20.68
N LEU A 310 20.87 11.91 -19.63
CA LEU A 310 21.23 11.42 -18.30
C LEU A 310 20.15 10.45 -17.80
N ARG A 311 20.58 9.35 -17.17
CA ARG A 311 19.69 8.28 -16.73
C ARG A 311 19.97 7.84 -15.30
N THR A 312 18.88 7.57 -14.60
CA THR A 312 18.82 6.87 -13.31
C THR A 312 19.23 5.40 -13.44
N ARG A 313 19.48 4.71 -12.31
CA ARG A 313 19.81 3.26 -12.29
C ARG A 313 18.73 2.36 -12.90
N ASP A 314 17.46 2.79 -12.89
CA ASP A 314 16.36 2.06 -13.55
C ASP A 314 16.15 2.48 -15.03
N GLY A 315 17.09 3.24 -15.60
CA GLY A 315 17.19 3.53 -17.03
C GLY A 315 16.37 4.74 -17.49
N ARG A 316 15.57 5.33 -16.61
CA ARG A 316 14.72 6.50 -16.90
C ARG A 316 15.54 7.76 -17.02
N ASN A 317 15.24 8.58 -18.03
CA ASN A 317 15.78 9.93 -18.20
C ASN A 317 14.79 10.99 -17.67
N CYS A 318 15.17 12.27 -17.77
CA CYS A 318 14.35 13.39 -17.29
C CYS A 318 12.98 13.50 -17.98
N LEU A 319 12.82 13.07 -19.24
CA LEU A 319 11.53 13.10 -19.92
C LEU A 319 10.56 12.06 -19.35
N HIS A 320 11.02 10.85 -18.99
CA HIS A 320 10.17 9.85 -18.32
C HIS A 320 9.61 10.40 -16.99
N ILE A 321 10.45 11.09 -16.23
CA ILE A 321 10.08 11.68 -14.93
C ILE A 321 9.11 12.84 -15.12
N ALA A 322 9.45 13.82 -15.96
CA ALA A 322 8.60 14.98 -16.22
C ALA A 322 7.23 14.56 -16.80
N ALA A 323 7.21 13.52 -17.65
CA ALA A 323 6.00 12.98 -18.23
C ALA A 323 5.07 12.35 -17.18
N TYR A 324 5.59 11.55 -16.25
CA TYR A 324 4.81 10.97 -15.16
C TYR A 324 4.21 12.03 -14.22
N PHE A 325 4.99 13.05 -13.86
CA PHE A 325 4.50 14.11 -12.96
C PHE A 325 3.66 15.18 -13.68
N GLY A 326 3.72 15.28 -15.01
CA GLY A 326 2.88 16.15 -15.82
C GLY A 326 3.45 17.54 -16.11
N HIS A 327 4.77 17.71 -15.96
CA HIS A 327 5.47 18.98 -16.14
C HIS A 327 5.63 19.29 -17.63
N LEU A 328 4.55 19.81 -18.21
CA LEU A 328 4.34 19.99 -19.66
C LEU A 328 5.37 20.93 -20.29
N ASP A 329 5.79 21.94 -19.55
CA ASP A 329 6.85 22.91 -19.90
C ASP A 329 8.22 22.25 -20.01
N ILE A 330 8.63 21.46 -19.01
CA ILE A 330 9.87 20.66 -19.02
C ILE A 330 9.82 19.63 -20.16
N CYS A 331 8.70 18.91 -20.33
CA CYS A 331 8.53 17.98 -21.45
C CYS A 331 8.68 18.69 -22.81
N LYS A 332 8.12 19.90 -22.96
CA LYS A 332 8.16 20.69 -24.19
C LYS A 332 9.54 21.29 -24.45
N HIS A 333 10.30 21.63 -23.41
CA HIS A 333 11.71 22.01 -23.53
C HIS A 333 12.54 20.83 -24.05
N ILE A 334 12.48 19.67 -23.37
CA ILE A 334 13.24 18.48 -23.74
C ILE A 334 12.93 18.03 -25.18
N LEU A 335 11.66 17.99 -25.58
CA LEU A 335 11.25 17.55 -26.92
C LEU A 335 11.62 18.51 -28.06
N ARG A 336 11.84 19.81 -27.76
CA ARG A 336 12.43 20.77 -28.72
C ARG A 336 13.91 20.51 -28.92
N GLU A 337 14.64 20.41 -27.81
CA GLU A 337 16.10 20.32 -27.79
C GLU A 337 16.63 18.94 -28.21
N ASN A 338 15.91 17.87 -27.88
CA ASN A 338 16.17 16.54 -28.43
C ASN A 338 14.87 15.71 -28.56
N LYS A 339 14.25 15.80 -29.74
CA LYS A 339 13.06 15.04 -30.11
C LYS A 339 13.22 13.52 -29.94
N THR A 340 14.42 12.92 -30.10
CA THR A 340 14.55 11.45 -30.08
C THR A 340 14.33 10.84 -28.69
N LEU A 341 14.27 11.66 -27.63
CA LEU A 341 14.12 11.18 -26.26
C LEU A 341 12.73 10.62 -25.94
N PHE A 342 11.72 10.77 -26.81
CA PHE A 342 10.47 9.99 -26.66
C PHE A 342 10.68 8.50 -26.98
N SER A 343 11.60 8.15 -27.88
CA SER A 343 11.93 6.74 -28.16
C SER A 343 12.93 6.15 -27.17
N SER A 344 13.43 6.94 -26.21
CA SER A 344 14.27 6.41 -25.13
C SER A 344 13.43 5.52 -24.23
N LYS A 345 13.81 4.24 -24.13
CA LYS A 345 13.18 3.28 -23.22
C LYS A 345 14.00 3.08 -21.94
N ASP A 346 13.33 2.81 -20.83
CA ASP A 346 13.95 2.47 -19.54
C ASP A 346 14.28 0.96 -19.42
N ASN A 347 14.67 0.51 -18.22
CA ASN A 347 15.02 -0.90 -17.99
C ASN A 347 13.80 -1.85 -18.11
N ASN A 348 12.58 -1.36 -17.93
CA ASN A 348 11.33 -2.09 -18.11
C ASN A 348 10.80 -2.01 -19.55
N LYS A 349 11.57 -1.37 -20.45
CA LYS A 349 11.21 -1.05 -21.84
C LYS A 349 10.00 -0.11 -21.98
N MET A 350 9.68 0.64 -20.94
CA MET A 350 8.70 1.73 -21.02
C MET A 350 9.34 2.96 -21.64
N ASN A 351 8.63 3.63 -22.53
CA ASN A 351 8.96 4.95 -23.06
C ASN A 351 8.30 6.06 -22.18
N PRO A 352 8.52 7.36 -22.43
CA PRO A 352 7.92 8.42 -21.62
C PRO A 352 6.39 8.54 -21.73
N ASP A 353 5.75 8.10 -22.81
CA ASP A 353 4.28 8.09 -22.93
C ASP A 353 3.62 6.98 -22.11
N HIS A 354 4.22 5.79 -21.97
CA HIS A 354 3.80 4.81 -20.96
C HIS A 354 3.87 5.40 -19.54
N TRP A 355 4.90 6.21 -19.25
CA TRP A 355 5.01 6.93 -17.97
C TRP A 355 4.00 8.09 -17.83
N ALA A 356 3.70 8.85 -18.90
CA ALA A 356 2.63 9.85 -18.90
C ALA A 356 1.26 9.21 -18.66
N ALA A 357 0.99 8.06 -19.28
CA ALA A 357 -0.24 7.31 -19.13
C ALA A 357 -0.42 6.76 -17.71
N LEU A 358 0.63 6.17 -17.14
CA LEU A 358 0.66 5.74 -15.73
C LEU A 358 0.48 6.92 -14.75
N GLY A 359 0.95 8.12 -15.13
CA GLY A 359 0.73 9.34 -14.37
C GLY A 359 -0.63 10.03 -14.61
N GLY A 360 -1.45 9.56 -15.55
CA GLY A 360 -2.71 10.22 -15.95
C GLY A 360 -2.54 11.56 -16.68
N LYS A 361 -1.41 11.77 -17.36
CA LYS A 361 -0.99 13.07 -17.91
C LYS A 361 -1.35 13.23 -19.38
N THR A 362 -2.66 13.30 -19.66
CA THR A 362 -3.22 13.49 -21.01
C THR A 362 -2.65 14.70 -21.75
N SER A 363 -2.34 15.80 -21.06
CA SER A 363 -1.68 16.98 -21.65
C SER A 363 -0.30 16.67 -22.23
N VAL A 364 0.46 15.78 -21.58
CA VAL A 364 1.77 15.32 -22.06
C VAL A 364 1.60 14.34 -23.23
N LEU A 365 0.60 13.46 -23.20
CA LEU A 365 0.28 12.60 -24.36
C LEU A 365 -0.12 13.42 -25.59
N VAL A 366 -0.90 14.49 -25.43
CA VAL A 366 -1.22 15.44 -26.50
C VAL A 366 0.05 16.10 -27.05
N LEU A 367 0.94 16.59 -26.18
CA LEU A 367 2.23 17.16 -26.59
C LEU A 367 3.10 16.13 -27.33
N MET A 368 3.15 14.88 -26.87
CA MET A 368 3.91 13.82 -27.55
C MET A 368 3.33 13.53 -28.95
N SER A 369 2.00 13.57 -29.09
CA SER A 369 1.32 13.49 -30.39
C SER A 369 1.60 14.70 -31.30
N GLU A 370 1.68 15.93 -30.77
CA GLU A 370 2.12 17.14 -31.53
C GLU A 370 3.53 16.97 -32.10
N TYR A 371 4.42 16.25 -31.38
CA TYR A 371 5.78 15.94 -31.84
C TYR A 371 5.85 14.67 -32.70
N GLY A 372 4.73 13.98 -32.94
CA GLY A 372 4.70 12.74 -33.72
C GLY A 372 5.38 11.56 -33.03
N CYS A 373 5.19 11.44 -31.71
CA CYS A 373 5.43 10.18 -30.98
C CYS A 373 4.40 9.12 -31.39
N ASP A 374 4.81 7.85 -31.42
CA ASP A 374 3.92 6.71 -31.60
C ASP A 374 3.34 6.27 -30.25
N LEU A 375 2.09 6.66 -29.98
CA LEU A 375 1.37 6.33 -28.75
C LEU A 375 0.65 4.97 -28.82
N GLU A 376 0.79 4.24 -29.94
CA GLU A 376 0.36 2.85 -30.10
C GLU A 376 1.52 1.87 -29.85
N GLU A 377 2.74 2.36 -29.61
CA GLU A 377 3.89 1.56 -29.20
C GLU A 377 3.59 0.77 -27.91
N LYS A 378 4.06 -0.49 -27.87
CA LYS A 378 3.94 -1.37 -26.71
C LYS A 378 5.28 -1.62 -26.01
N THR A 379 5.22 -2.01 -24.74
CA THR A 379 6.39 -2.49 -23.98
C THR A 379 6.86 -3.87 -24.46
N ASP A 380 8.15 -4.15 -24.27
CA ASP A 380 8.81 -5.45 -24.50
C ASP A 380 9.30 -5.99 -23.13
N PRO A 381 9.05 -7.26 -22.75
CA PRO A 381 8.45 -8.35 -23.51
C PRO A 381 6.93 -8.50 -23.33
N TYR A 382 6.26 -7.63 -22.59
CA TYR A 382 4.89 -7.85 -22.13
C TYR A 382 3.79 -7.38 -23.08
N GLU A 383 4.12 -6.58 -24.11
CA GLU A 383 3.14 -5.98 -25.03
C GLU A 383 2.07 -5.12 -24.33
N GLU A 384 2.47 -4.31 -23.35
CA GLU A 384 1.55 -3.40 -22.67
C GLU A 384 1.47 -2.03 -23.37
N ASN A 385 0.28 -1.42 -23.41
CA ASN A 385 0.02 -0.13 -24.04
C ASN A 385 -0.40 0.95 -23.00
N ILE A 386 -0.53 2.20 -23.44
CA ILE A 386 -0.92 3.33 -22.57
C ILE A 386 -2.24 3.13 -21.81
N VAL A 387 -3.21 2.36 -22.35
CA VAL A 387 -4.50 2.11 -21.67
C VAL A 387 -4.32 1.16 -20.48
N LEU A 388 -3.46 0.16 -20.60
CA LEU A 388 -3.13 -0.74 -19.48
C LEU A 388 -2.44 0.03 -18.35
N PHE A 389 -1.51 0.93 -18.68
CA PHE A 389 -0.89 1.81 -17.68
C PHE A 389 -1.88 2.79 -17.04
N ALA A 390 -2.84 3.33 -17.79
CA ALA A 390 -3.93 4.14 -17.23
C ALA A 390 -4.83 3.36 -16.25
N CYS A 391 -5.04 2.06 -16.50
CA CYS A 391 -5.75 1.15 -15.60
C CYS A 391 -4.94 0.74 -14.35
N ILE A 392 -3.64 1.05 -14.30
CA ILE A 392 -2.78 0.94 -13.11
C ILE A 392 -2.66 2.29 -12.40
N GLY A 393 -2.66 3.41 -13.16
CA GLY A 393 -2.50 4.78 -12.66
C GLY A 393 -3.79 5.48 -12.21
N ASN A 394 -4.94 4.82 -12.29
CA ASN A 394 -6.28 5.39 -12.04
C ASN A 394 -6.62 6.64 -12.89
N SER A 395 -6.28 6.63 -14.18
CA SER A 395 -6.69 7.72 -15.08
C SER A 395 -7.77 7.28 -16.06
N LEU A 396 -9.00 7.72 -15.78
CA LEU A 396 -10.10 7.66 -16.72
C LEU A 396 -9.85 8.58 -17.93
N GLU A 397 -9.19 9.72 -17.71
CA GLU A 397 -8.91 10.73 -18.73
C GLU A 397 -7.99 10.21 -19.84
N VAL A 398 -7.01 9.36 -19.50
CA VAL A 398 -6.17 8.68 -20.50
C VAL A 398 -6.95 7.60 -21.24
N CYS A 399 -7.91 6.93 -20.60
CA CYS A 399 -8.81 5.98 -21.27
C CYS A 399 -9.76 6.71 -22.25
N GLU A 400 -10.31 7.87 -21.87
CA GLU A 400 -11.12 8.76 -22.73
C GLU A 400 -10.28 9.43 -23.83
N PHE A 401 -8.99 9.68 -23.60
CA PHE A 401 -8.07 10.13 -24.65
C PHE A 401 -7.83 9.02 -25.68
N ALA A 402 -7.56 7.80 -25.22
CA ALA A 402 -7.35 6.64 -26.08
C ALA A 402 -8.62 6.27 -26.87
N GLU A 403 -9.81 6.32 -26.27
CA GLU A 403 -11.09 6.09 -26.97
C GLU A 403 -11.25 7.02 -28.18
N ARG A 404 -11.01 8.32 -28.01
CA ARG A 404 -11.16 9.33 -29.08
C ARG A 404 -10.03 9.37 -30.12
N LYS A 405 -8.93 8.65 -29.91
CA LYS A 405 -7.70 8.76 -30.74
C LYS A 405 -7.18 7.43 -31.26
N PHE A 406 -7.18 6.42 -30.41
CA PHE A 406 -6.60 5.10 -30.64
C PHE A 406 -7.53 4.00 -30.08
N PRO A 407 -8.81 3.93 -30.51
CA PRO A 407 -9.82 3.08 -29.86
C PRO A 407 -9.46 1.59 -29.82
N ALA A 408 -8.65 1.11 -30.76
CA ALA A 408 -8.11 -0.25 -30.75
C ALA A 408 -7.34 -0.60 -29.47
N LEU A 409 -6.68 0.38 -28.82
CA LEU A 409 -5.92 0.18 -27.58
C LEU A 409 -6.80 -0.21 -26.39
N LEU A 410 -8.11 0.12 -26.40
CA LEU A 410 -9.07 -0.31 -25.36
C LEU A 410 -9.32 -1.83 -25.40
N HIS A 411 -9.21 -2.45 -26.57
CA HIS A 411 -9.50 -3.87 -26.78
C HIS A 411 -8.25 -4.74 -26.91
N ALA A 412 -7.08 -4.10 -27.07
CA ALA A 412 -5.80 -4.79 -27.17
C ALA A 412 -5.48 -5.60 -25.91
N LYS A 413 -4.83 -6.74 -26.12
CA LYS A 413 -4.29 -7.60 -25.06
C LYS A 413 -2.78 -7.46 -24.96
N ASN A 414 -2.28 -7.63 -23.74
CA ASN A 414 -0.87 -7.90 -23.48
C ASN A 414 -0.51 -9.35 -23.85
N ARG A 415 0.78 -9.71 -23.80
CA ARG A 415 1.31 -11.04 -24.15
C ARG A 415 0.91 -12.16 -23.17
N GLU A 416 0.24 -11.82 -22.06
CA GLU A 416 -0.34 -12.78 -21.12
C GLU A 416 -1.87 -12.92 -21.28
N GLY A 417 -2.44 -12.35 -22.34
CA GLY A 417 -3.87 -12.39 -22.64
C GLY A 417 -4.74 -11.41 -21.83
N TRP A 418 -4.13 -10.57 -20.99
CA TRP A 418 -4.84 -9.57 -20.18
C TRP A 418 -5.25 -8.36 -21.02
N ASN A 419 -6.47 -7.88 -20.82
CA ASN A 419 -7.00 -6.64 -21.39
C ASN A 419 -7.23 -5.55 -20.32
N PRO A 420 -7.55 -4.30 -20.72
CA PRO A 420 -7.75 -3.19 -19.77
C PRO A 420 -8.78 -3.45 -18.67
N ILE A 421 -9.89 -4.14 -18.97
CA ILE A 421 -10.95 -4.34 -17.97
C ILE A 421 -10.54 -5.36 -16.88
N GLN A 422 -9.66 -6.32 -17.20
CA GLN A 422 -9.01 -7.18 -16.19
C GLN A 422 -8.01 -6.39 -15.32
N TYR A 423 -7.25 -5.43 -15.88
CA TYR A 423 -6.38 -4.56 -15.09
C TYR A 423 -7.20 -3.63 -14.17
N ALA A 424 -8.22 -2.94 -14.68
CA ALA A 424 -9.10 -2.10 -13.86
C ALA A 424 -9.78 -2.88 -12.71
N ALA A 425 -10.19 -4.14 -12.99
CA ALA A 425 -10.74 -5.04 -11.98
C ALA A 425 -9.73 -5.54 -10.96
N LYS A 426 -8.44 -5.64 -11.32
CA LYS A 426 -7.33 -5.95 -10.39
C LYS A 426 -6.94 -4.75 -9.52
N SER A 427 -6.96 -3.54 -10.09
CA SER A 427 -6.53 -2.30 -9.41
C SER A 427 -7.59 -1.67 -8.50
N GLY A 428 -8.88 -2.01 -8.69
CA GLY A 428 -9.98 -1.46 -7.89
C GLY A 428 -10.60 -0.16 -8.42
N TYR A 429 -10.40 0.15 -9.71
CA TYR A 429 -10.85 1.42 -10.29
C TYR A 429 -12.19 1.29 -11.00
N LEU A 430 -13.27 1.36 -10.20
CA LEU A 430 -14.66 1.12 -10.62
C LEU A 430 -15.11 1.98 -11.81
N GLU A 431 -14.76 3.27 -11.87
CA GLU A 431 -15.19 4.13 -12.97
C GLU A 431 -14.47 3.80 -14.28
N ILE A 432 -13.19 3.40 -14.23
CA ILE A 432 -12.46 2.88 -15.39
C ILE A 432 -13.05 1.54 -15.81
N PHE A 433 -13.34 0.64 -14.86
CA PHE A 433 -14.02 -0.63 -15.14
C PHE A 433 -15.38 -0.40 -15.84
N LYS A 434 -16.21 0.52 -15.34
CA LYS A 434 -17.49 0.91 -15.95
C LYS A 434 -17.29 1.46 -17.35
N PHE A 435 -16.35 2.39 -17.54
CA PHE A 435 -16.04 2.99 -18.83
C PHE A 435 -15.66 1.93 -19.88
N LEU A 436 -14.76 1.02 -19.54
CA LEU A 436 -14.33 -0.07 -20.43
C LEU A 436 -15.49 -1.04 -20.72
N TYR A 437 -16.33 -1.34 -19.74
CA TYR A 437 -17.54 -2.16 -19.95
C TYR A 437 -18.54 -1.50 -20.92
N TYR A 438 -18.78 -0.18 -20.78
CA TYR A 438 -19.67 0.54 -21.71
C TYR A 438 -19.09 0.58 -23.13
N ASN A 439 -17.77 0.74 -23.26
CA ASN A 439 -17.00 0.62 -24.50
C ASN A 439 -16.78 -0.83 -24.99
N LYS A 440 -17.53 -1.82 -24.45
CA LYS A 440 -17.55 -3.21 -24.93
C LYS A 440 -16.20 -3.94 -24.85
N VAL A 441 -15.33 -3.56 -23.92
CA VAL A 441 -14.12 -4.34 -23.61
C VAL A 441 -14.55 -5.61 -22.89
N ASP A 442 -14.08 -6.75 -23.39
CA ASP A 442 -14.56 -8.08 -23.01
C ASP A 442 -14.16 -8.48 -21.57
N CYS A 443 -15.12 -8.52 -20.64
CA CYS A 443 -14.90 -8.98 -19.26
C CYS A 443 -14.78 -10.53 -19.16
N LYS A 444 -15.25 -11.27 -20.16
CA LYS A 444 -15.22 -12.75 -20.19
C LYS A 444 -13.85 -13.29 -20.60
N SER A 445 -13.03 -12.46 -21.23
CA SER A 445 -11.62 -12.74 -21.51
C SER A 445 -10.88 -13.27 -20.30
N LYS A 446 -10.06 -14.28 -20.55
CA LYS A 446 -9.20 -14.94 -19.57
C LYS A 446 -7.74 -14.63 -19.90
N SER A 447 -6.90 -14.54 -18.88
CA SER A 447 -5.45 -14.54 -19.02
C SER A 447 -4.94 -15.89 -19.53
N ASP A 448 -3.96 -15.90 -20.43
CA ASP A 448 -3.43 -17.14 -21.02
C ASP A 448 -2.63 -17.96 -20.00
N LYS A 449 -1.92 -17.26 -19.09
CA LYS A 449 -1.08 -17.90 -18.06
C LYS A 449 -1.84 -18.46 -16.86
N THR A 450 -3.07 -18.03 -16.58
CA THR A 450 -3.80 -18.42 -15.36
C THR A 450 -5.30 -18.70 -15.57
N GLY A 451 -5.89 -18.36 -16.71
CA GLY A 451 -7.32 -18.59 -16.98
C GLY A 451 -8.26 -17.65 -16.22
N LYS A 452 -7.74 -16.59 -15.59
CA LYS A 452 -8.50 -15.66 -14.75
C LYS A 452 -9.22 -14.62 -15.59
N ASN A 453 -10.53 -14.48 -15.36
CA ASN A 453 -11.35 -13.38 -15.90
C ASN A 453 -11.40 -12.18 -14.94
N CYS A 454 -12.12 -11.12 -15.32
CA CYS A 454 -12.24 -9.90 -14.53
C CYS A 454 -12.76 -10.13 -13.09
N LEU A 455 -13.69 -11.07 -12.88
CA LEU A 455 -14.26 -11.38 -11.55
C LEU A 455 -13.25 -12.08 -10.65
N HIS A 456 -12.47 -13.02 -11.19
CA HIS A 456 -11.42 -13.70 -10.42
C HIS A 456 -10.39 -12.69 -9.90
N SER A 457 -10.03 -11.68 -10.69
CA SER A 457 -9.12 -10.61 -10.29
C SER A 457 -9.74 -9.64 -9.26
N ALA A 458 -11.02 -9.27 -9.40
CA ALA A 458 -11.70 -8.43 -8.42
C ALA A 458 -11.82 -9.12 -7.06
N CYS A 459 -12.22 -10.40 -7.03
CA CYS A 459 -12.31 -11.19 -5.80
C CYS A 459 -10.93 -11.40 -5.14
N GLU A 460 -9.87 -11.63 -5.93
CA GLU A 460 -8.51 -11.85 -5.43
C GLU A 460 -7.90 -10.65 -4.70
N ASN A 461 -8.33 -9.43 -5.06
CA ASN A 461 -7.78 -8.17 -4.53
C ASN A 461 -8.77 -7.42 -3.62
N GLY A 462 -9.93 -8.02 -3.30
CA GLY A 462 -10.88 -7.48 -2.32
C GLY A 462 -11.86 -6.41 -2.82
N HIS A 463 -11.92 -6.18 -4.14
CA HIS A 463 -12.69 -5.07 -4.75
C HIS A 463 -14.19 -5.40 -4.88
N LEU A 464 -14.92 -5.26 -3.77
CA LEU A 464 -16.34 -5.60 -3.64
C LEU A 464 -17.25 -4.84 -4.62
N ASP A 465 -16.98 -3.56 -4.85
CA ASP A 465 -17.76 -2.70 -5.73
C ASP A 465 -17.68 -3.14 -7.20
N ILE A 466 -16.49 -3.54 -7.66
CA ILE A 466 -16.28 -4.17 -8.96
C ILE A 466 -16.90 -5.57 -8.99
N CYS A 467 -16.79 -6.37 -7.92
CA CYS A 467 -17.46 -7.66 -7.84
C CYS A 467 -18.99 -7.51 -8.01
N ASN A 468 -19.61 -6.57 -7.30
CA ASN A 468 -21.04 -6.26 -7.43
C ASN A 468 -21.39 -5.74 -8.84
N SER A 469 -20.56 -4.88 -9.42
CA SER A 469 -20.71 -4.41 -10.80
C SER A 469 -20.74 -5.59 -11.79
N ILE A 470 -19.77 -6.51 -11.70
CA ILE A 470 -19.71 -7.71 -12.56
C ILE A 470 -20.90 -8.63 -12.29
N LEU A 471 -21.20 -8.98 -11.03
CA LEU A 471 -22.31 -9.86 -10.65
C LEU A 471 -23.71 -9.31 -11.00
N SER A 472 -23.82 -8.00 -11.29
CA SER A 472 -25.03 -7.36 -11.83
C SER A 472 -25.14 -7.39 -13.36
N LYS A 473 -24.03 -7.57 -14.07
CA LYS A 473 -23.90 -7.42 -15.53
C LYS A 473 -23.65 -8.73 -16.26
N GLU A 474 -22.80 -9.57 -15.67
CA GLU A 474 -22.28 -10.83 -16.22
C GLU A 474 -22.25 -11.91 -15.12
N PRO A 475 -23.42 -12.29 -14.56
CA PRO A 475 -23.49 -13.19 -13.40
C PRO A 475 -22.88 -14.57 -13.69
N ASP A 476 -22.95 -15.05 -14.93
CA ASP A 476 -22.42 -16.34 -15.38
C ASP A 476 -20.93 -16.54 -15.02
N LEU A 477 -20.16 -15.46 -14.89
CA LEU A 477 -18.74 -15.49 -14.52
C LEU A 477 -18.48 -16.06 -13.11
N ILE A 478 -19.52 -16.29 -12.29
CA ILE A 478 -19.43 -17.05 -11.03
C ILE A 478 -19.24 -18.58 -11.24
N SER A 479 -19.75 -19.10 -12.36
CA SER A 479 -19.63 -20.51 -12.77
C SER A 479 -18.27 -20.83 -13.42
N GLU A 480 -17.53 -19.79 -13.80
CA GLU A 480 -16.24 -19.91 -14.46
C GLU A 480 -15.13 -20.41 -13.54
N ARG A 481 -14.09 -21.00 -14.15
CA ARG A 481 -12.95 -21.58 -13.45
C ARG A 481 -11.62 -21.21 -14.12
N ASP A 482 -10.58 -21.07 -13.30
CA ASP A 482 -9.19 -20.84 -13.74
C ASP A 482 -8.52 -22.14 -14.26
N ILE A 483 -7.25 -22.09 -14.70
CA ILE A 483 -6.54 -23.30 -15.20
C ILE A 483 -6.35 -24.37 -14.11
N ASN A 484 -6.31 -23.97 -12.84
CA ASN A 484 -6.19 -24.85 -11.67
C ASN A 484 -7.56 -25.32 -11.17
N LYS A 485 -8.64 -25.06 -11.92
CA LYS A 485 -10.05 -25.33 -11.57
C LYS A 485 -10.58 -24.57 -10.34
N GLN A 486 -9.87 -23.52 -9.89
CA GLN A 486 -10.34 -22.65 -8.82
C GLN A 486 -11.50 -21.78 -9.31
N HIS A 487 -12.47 -21.53 -8.43
CA HIS A 487 -13.58 -20.61 -8.66
C HIS A 487 -13.34 -19.28 -7.94
N VAL A 488 -14.13 -18.27 -8.28
CA VAL A 488 -14.08 -16.91 -7.67
C VAL A 488 -14.14 -16.91 -6.14
N GLY A 489 -14.76 -17.93 -5.54
CA GLY A 489 -14.81 -18.12 -4.08
C GLY A 489 -13.45 -18.45 -3.44
N HIS A 490 -12.53 -19.16 -4.14
CA HIS A 490 -11.13 -19.30 -3.70
C HIS A 490 -10.41 -17.97 -3.65
N PHE A 491 -10.72 -17.07 -4.60
CA PHE A 491 -10.08 -15.76 -4.69
C PHE A 491 -10.65 -14.78 -3.66
N ALA A 492 -11.94 -14.86 -3.34
CA ALA A 492 -12.51 -14.22 -2.15
C ALA A 492 -11.89 -14.74 -0.85
N ALA A 493 -11.72 -16.06 -0.71
CA ALA A 493 -11.05 -16.67 0.45
C ALA A 493 -9.58 -16.26 0.60
N LYS A 494 -8.91 -15.89 -0.50
CA LYS A 494 -7.56 -15.29 -0.48
C LYS A 494 -7.56 -13.83 -0.04
N SER A 495 -8.53 -13.02 -0.47
CA SER A 495 -8.64 -11.61 -0.05
C SER A 495 -9.19 -11.44 1.37
N GLY A 496 -9.84 -12.49 1.91
CA GLY A 496 -10.45 -12.48 3.25
C GLY A 496 -11.73 -11.66 3.34
N ASN A 497 -12.19 -11.07 2.23
CA ASN A 497 -13.34 -10.19 2.20
C ASN A 497 -14.67 -10.99 2.29
N SER A 498 -15.20 -11.08 3.51
CA SER A 498 -16.48 -11.72 3.84
C SER A 498 -17.70 -11.08 3.15
N GLU A 499 -17.63 -9.78 2.81
CA GLU A 499 -18.69 -9.11 2.04
C GLU A 499 -18.71 -9.59 0.58
N ILE A 500 -17.56 -9.93 -0.01
CA ILE A 500 -17.50 -10.57 -1.33
C ILE A 500 -18.09 -11.98 -1.29
N LEU A 501 -17.86 -12.75 -0.21
CA LEU A 501 -18.50 -14.06 -0.06
C LEU A 501 -20.03 -13.93 -0.01
N SER A 502 -20.53 -12.96 0.78
CA SER A 502 -21.96 -12.60 0.83
C SER A 502 -22.50 -12.19 -0.54
N ALA A 503 -21.79 -11.32 -1.28
CA ALA A 503 -22.18 -10.87 -2.61
C ALA A 503 -22.28 -12.01 -3.62
N LEU A 504 -21.30 -12.94 -3.62
CA LEU A 504 -21.32 -14.16 -4.44
C LEU A 504 -22.55 -15.02 -4.12
N LEU A 505 -22.85 -15.22 -2.82
CA LEU A 505 -24.01 -15.99 -2.36
C LEU A 505 -25.38 -15.33 -2.67
N THR A 506 -25.42 -14.07 -3.15
CA THR A 506 -26.65 -13.50 -3.74
C THR A 506 -26.94 -14.02 -5.16
N LYS A 507 -26.00 -14.72 -5.79
CA LYS A 507 -26.06 -15.20 -7.19
C LYS A 507 -25.95 -16.72 -7.35
N THR A 508 -25.59 -17.44 -6.30
CA THR A 508 -25.48 -18.91 -6.28
C THR A 508 -25.77 -19.44 -4.88
N ASP A 509 -26.24 -20.68 -4.79
CA ASP A 509 -26.35 -21.36 -3.50
C ASP A 509 -24.96 -21.75 -2.94
N LYS A 510 -24.92 -22.18 -1.66
CA LYS A 510 -23.67 -22.48 -0.95
C LYS A 510 -22.95 -23.75 -1.37
N HIS A 511 -23.52 -24.60 -2.24
CA HIS A 511 -22.87 -25.84 -2.70
C HIS A 511 -21.61 -25.56 -3.53
N PHE A 512 -21.60 -24.47 -4.31
CA PHE A 512 -20.41 -24.12 -5.13
C PHE A 512 -19.14 -23.88 -4.30
N LEU A 513 -19.29 -23.53 -3.02
CA LEU A 513 -18.17 -23.31 -2.09
C LEU A 513 -17.43 -24.60 -1.70
N LYS A 514 -18.05 -25.77 -1.92
CA LYS A 514 -17.46 -27.09 -1.71
C LYS A 514 -16.67 -27.60 -2.92
N MET A 515 -16.59 -26.85 -4.01
CA MET A 515 -15.84 -27.28 -5.20
C MET A 515 -14.34 -27.03 -5.03
N ALA A 516 -13.56 -28.09 -4.87
CA ALA A 516 -12.11 -27.98 -4.77
C ALA A 516 -11.41 -27.67 -6.11
N SER A 517 -10.15 -27.23 -6.03
CA SER A 517 -9.24 -27.08 -7.17
C SER A 517 -8.77 -28.43 -7.71
N LYS A 518 -7.99 -28.42 -8.80
CA LYS A 518 -7.33 -29.60 -9.37
C LYS A 518 -6.49 -30.38 -8.35
N ASP A 519 -5.76 -29.68 -7.47
CA ASP A 519 -4.92 -30.28 -6.42
C ASP A 519 -5.74 -30.70 -5.16
N ASN A 520 -7.07 -30.74 -5.28
CA ASN A 520 -8.05 -30.85 -4.20
C ASN A 520 -7.88 -29.79 -3.08
N ILE A 521 -7.58 -28.54 -3.47
CA ILE A 521 -7.54 -27.38 -2.55
C ILE A 521 -8.90 -26.69 -2.57
N ASN A 522 -9.67 -26.77 -1.48
CA ASN A 522 -10.93 -26.04 -1.32
C ASN A 522 -10.72 -24.60 -0.81
N ILE A 523 -11.79 -23.85 -0.56
CA ILE A 523 -11.71 -22.45 -0.11
C ILE A 523 -11.16 -22.28 1.32
N LEU A 524 -11.38 -23.24 2.22
CA LEU A 524 -10.87 -23.18 3.60
C LEU A 524 -9.35 -23.25 3.63
N HIS A 525 -8.77 -24.19 2.87
CA HIS A 525 -7.31 -24.28 2.70
C HIS A 525 -6.68 -22.96 2.24
N VAL A 526 -7.40 -22.17 1.41
CA VAL A 526 -6.94 -20.83 1.00
C VAL A 526 -7.10 -19.80 2.11
N ALA A 527 -8.23 -19.76 2.81
CA ALA A 527 -8.44 -18.83 3.93
C ALA A 527 -7.41 -19.05 5.06
N CYS A 528 -7.13 -20.31 5.42
CA CYS A 528 -6.07 -20.68 6.37
C CYS A 528 -4.68 -20.21 5.92
N LYS A 529 -4.32 -20.39 4.64
CA LYS A 529 -3.04 -19.97 4.08
C LYS A 529 -2.78 -18.46 4.20
N TYR A 530 -3.83 -17.65 4.09
CA TYR A 530 -3.74 -16.19 4.14
C TYR A 530 -4.07 -15.62 5.54
N ALA A 531 -4.32 -16.47 6.53
CA ALA A 531 -4.70 -16.10 7.90
C ALA A 531 -6.02 -15.30 8.02
N ASN A 532 -6.97 -15.54 7.11
CA ASN A 532 -8.23 -14.80 6.99
C ASN A 532 -9.30 -15.28 7.99
N LEU A 533 -9.13 -14.94 9.28
CA LEU A 533 -9.96 -15.43 10.39
C LEU A 533 -11.47 -15.15 10.21
N GLU A 534 -11.85 -13.92 9.87
CA GLU A 534 -13.27 -13.55 9.74
C GLU A 534 -13.95 -14.26 8.55
N PHE A 535 -13.19 -14.65 7.53
CA PHE A 535 -13.66 -15.51 6.45
C PHE A 535 -13.91 -16.93 6.97
N CYS A 536 -12.98 -17.50 7.76
CA CYS A 536 -13.17 -18.81 8.40
C CYS A 536 -14.38 -18.85 9.35
N LYS A 537 -14.62 -17.79 10.14
CA LYS A 537 -15.83 -17.66 10.97
C LYS A 537 -17.10 -17.68 10.12
N GLN A 538 -17.13 -16.93 9.02
CA GLN A 538 -18.27 -16.93 8.10
C GLN A 538 -18.53 -18.33 7.49
N LEU A 539 -17.50 -19.16 7.27
CA LEU A 539 -17.68 -20.56 6.87
C LEU A 539 -18.31 -21.44 7.99
N LYS A 540 -18.08 -21.12 9.27
CA LYS A 540 -18.79 -21.75 10.41
C LYS A 540 -20.26 -21.31 10.42
N GLU A 541 -20.53 -20.01 10.34
CA GLU A 541 -21.89 -19.44 10.28
C GLU A 541 -22.73 -19.97 9.10
N LEU A 542 -22.12 -20.08 7.91
CA LEU A 542 -22.75 -20.66 6.72
C LEU A 542 -23.04 -22.16 6.84
N ASN A 543 -22.60 -22.82 7.92
CA ASN A 543 -22.72 -24.25 8.17
C ASN A 543 -22.14 -25.05 6.98
N ILE A 544 -20.87 -24.78 6.67
CA ILE A 544 -20.06 -25.53 5.68
C ILE A 544 -18.62 -25.80 6.15
N LEU A 545 -18.17 -25.23 7.28
CA LEU A 545 -16.81 -25.41 7.78
C LEU A 545 -16.42 -26.89 7.93
N ASN A 546 -17.27 -27.69 8.58
CA ASN A 546 -17.02 -29.12 8.79
C ASN A 546 -16.78 -29.85 7.45
N ASP A 547 -17.65 -29.65 6.45
CA ASP A 547 -17.49 -30.26 5.12
C ASP A 547 -16.11 -29.96 4.50
N LEU A 548 -15.61 -28.73 4.71
CA LEU A 548 -14.33 -28.26 4.17
C LEU A 548 -13.12 -28.73 4.99
N CYS A 549 -13.29 -29.08 6.27
CA CYS A 549 -12.24 -29.62 7.13
C CYS A 549 -11.92 -31.10 6.82
N GLN A 550 -12.93 -31.89 6.44
CA GLN A 550 -12.75 -33.33 6.15
C GLN A 550 -11.97 -33.59 4.83
N GLU A 551 -11.85 -32.60 3.96
CA GLU A 551 -11.11 -32.73 2.70
C GLU A 551 -9.60 -32.56 2.90
N THR A 552 -8.82 -33.39 2.21
CA THR A 552 -7.35 -33.20 2.09
C THR A 552 -6.92 -33.11 0.63
N THR A 553 -5.87 -32.33 0.39
CA THR A 553 -5.30 -32.13 -0.94
C THR A 553 -4.70 -33.41 -1.55
N GLU A 554 -4.33 -33.40 -2.84
CA GLU A 554 -3.56 -34.50 -3.46
C GLU A 554 -2.23 -34.82 -2.75
N LYS A 555 -1.69 -33.89 -1.95
CA LYS A 555 -0.48 -34.06 -1.13
C LYS A 555 -0.79 -34.58 0.28
N GLY A 556 -2.07 -34.83 0.59
CA GLY A 556 -2.56 -35.18 1.92
C GLY A 556 -2.31 -34.07 2.93
N TRP A 557 -2.51 -32.80 2.56
CA TRP A 557 -2.57 -31.70 3.53
C TRP A 557 -4.04 -31.42 3.86
N ASN A 558 -4.36 -31.33 5.15
CA ASN A 558 -5.60 -30.75 5.67
C ASN A 558 -5.44 -29.22 5.87
N ALA A 559 -6.51 -28.53 6.27
CA ALA A 559 -6.48 -27.08 6.49
C ALA A 559 -5.46 -26.64 7.57
N ALA A 560 -5.25 -27.44 8.62
CA ALA A 560 -4.30 -27.15 9.70
C ALA A 560 -2.85 -27.00 9.17
N LEU A 561 -2.43 -27.80 8.19
CA LEU A 561 -1.10 -27.63 7.56
C LEU A 561 -0.98 -26.31 6.76
N PHE A 562 -2.06 -25.76 6.20
CA PHE A 562 -2.00 -24.50 5.46
C PHE A 562 -1.81 -23.27 6.36
N ILE A 563 -2.25 -23.33 7.63
CA ILE A 563 -2.02 -22.26 8.63
C ILE A 563 -0.52 -21.94 8.78
N THR A 564 0.34 -22.94 8.58
CA THR A 564 1.81 -22.83 8.71
C THR A 564 2.49 -22.08 7.57
N GLU A 565 1.81 -21.82 6.45
CA GLU A 565 2.36 -21.06 5.32
C GLU A 565 2.66 -19.61 5.74
N ARG A 566 3.69 -18.98 5.17
CA ARG A 566 4.11 -17.65 5.61
C ARG A 566 3.05 -16.58 5.34
N SER A 567 2.48 -16.05 6.43
CA SER A 567 1.65 -14.84 6.50
C SER A 567 2.26 -13.88 7.54
N VAL A 568 1.92 -12.60 7.48
CA VAL A 568 2.36 -11.57 8.43
C VAL A 568 1.64 -11.70 9.78
N ASP A 569 0.38 -12.17 9.74
CA ASP A 569 -0.48 -12.26 10.93
C ASP A 569 -0.35 -13.63 11.61
N GLU A 570 0.62 -13.75 12.51
CA GLU A 570 0.84 -14.92 13.36
C GLU A 570 -0.29 -15.18 14.37
N ASP A 571 -1.05 -14.16 14.77
CA ASP A 571 -2.04 -14.29 15.85
C ASP A 571 -3.39 -14.76 15.31
N ASN A 572 -3.77 -14.34 14.10
CA ASN A 572 -4.93 -14.91 13.40
C ASN A 572 -4.65 -16.32 12.85
N ARG A 573 -3.39 -16.75 12.64
CA ARG A 573 -3.09 -18.19 12.45
C ARG A 573 -3.63 -19.03 13.61
N ILE A 574 -3.28 -18.62 14.83
CA ILE A 574 -3.53 -19.38 16.05
C ILE A 574 -5.03 -19.42 16.31
N LYS A 575 -5.73 -18.29 16.18
CA LYS A 575 -7.20 -18.22 16.28
C LYS A 575 -7.92 -19.04 15.21
N ILE A 576 -7.35 -19.19 14.01
CA ILE A 576 -7.90 -20.11 13.01
C ILE A 576 -7.67 -21.56 13.44
N LEU A 577 -6.50 -21.92 13.96
CA LEU A 577 -6.27 -23.28 14.48
C LEU A 577 -7.24 -23.60 15.62
N GLU A 578 -7.45 -22.66 16.55
CA GLU A 578 -8.45 -22.77 17.62
C GLU A 578 -9.86 -23.00 17.08
N LEU A 579 -10.30 -22.19 16.10
CA LEU A 579 -11.60 -22.34 15.41
C LEU A 579 -11.75 -23.66 14.63
N LEU A 580 -10.66 -24.30 14.21
CA LEU A 580 -10.69 -25.59 13.52
C LEU A 580 -10.59 -26.80 14.45
N VAL A 581 -10.12 -26.63 15.69
CA VAL A 581 -10.03 -27.71 16.70
C VAL A 581 -11.21 -27.67 17.67
N GLU A 582 -11.89 -26.52 17.79
CA GLU A 582 -13.25 -26.44 18.33
C GLU A 582 -14.16 -27.48 17.65
N ASP A 583 -15.01 -28.15 18.44
CA ASP A 583 -15.93 -29.21 18.00
C ASP A 583 -15.25 -30.43 17.29
N ASP A 584 -13.95 -30.68 17.57
CA ASP A 584 -13.13 -31.76 16.97
C ASP A 584 -13.11 -31.77 15.43
N LEU A 585 -13.27 -30.60 14.79
CA LEU A 585 -13.43 -30.49 13.34
C LEU A 585 -12.17 -30.84 12.53
N ILE A 586 -10.97 -30.87 13.12
CA ILE A 586 -9.72 -31.21 12.43
C ILE A 586 -8.72 -31.99 13.29
N ASP A 587 -8.05 -32.96 12.68
CA ASP A 587 -6.88 -33.63 13.27
C ASP A 587 -5.63 -32.73 13.19
N VAL A 588 -5.13 -32.31 14.37
CA VAL A 588 -3.88 -31.53 14.53
C VAL A 588 -2.63 -32.41 14.37
N PHE A 589 -2.73 -33.70 14.72
CA PHE A 589 -1.66 -34.69 14.67
C PHE A 589 -1.49 -35.28 13.25
N HIS A 590 -2.35 -34.89 12.31
CA HIS A 590 -2.39 -35.36 10.93
C HIS A 590 -1.02 -35.32 10.24
N VAL A 591 -0.65 -36.48 9.68
CA VAL A 591 0.62 -36.67 8.95
C VAL A 591 0.33 -36.67 7.44
N SER A 592 0.89 -35.70 6.73
CA SER A 592 0.77 -35.64 5.27
C SER A 592 1.52 -36.77 4.55
N ARG A 593 1.24 -36.99 3.26
CA ARG A 593 1.88 -38.03 2.42
C ARG A 593 3.41 -37.93 2.34
N ALA A 594 3.99 -36.81 2.77
CA ALA A 594 5.44 -36.56 2.85
C ALA A 594 6.02 -36.66 4.28
N GLY A 595 5.27 -37.20 5.25
CA GLY A 595 5.68 -37.31 6.66
C GLY A 595 5.61 -36.00 7.44
N LYS A 596 5.10 -34.90 6.86
CA LYS A 596 5.07 -33.58 7.51
C LYS A 596 3.82 -33.42 8.36
N THR A 597 4.01 -32.97 9.60
CA THR A 597 2.98 -32.53 10.56
C THR A 597 2.88 -31.00 10.59
N ILE A 598 1.89 -30.45 11.29
CA ILE A 598 1.78 -29.00 11.51
C ILE A 598 3.00 -28.41 12.23
N LEU A 599 3.49 -29.09 13.28
CA LEU A 599 4.69 -28.65 14.03
C LEU A 599 5.95 -28.66 13.16
N TYR A 600 6.16 -29.71 12.36
CA TYR A 600 7.27 -29.78 11.43
C TYR A 600 7.28 -28.59 10.46
N ASN A 601 6.14 -28.28 9.83
CA ASN A 601 6.05 -27.15 8.91
C ASN A 601 6.24 -25.79 9.61
N ALA A 602 5.71 -25.60 10.82
CA ALA A 602 5.92 -24.38 11.59
C ALA A 602 7.41 -24.12 11.88
N CYS A 603 8.17 -25.17 12.22
CA CYS A 603 9.62 -25.13 12.39
C CYS A 603 10.38 -24.79 11.09
N VAL A 604 9.99 -25.38 9.95
CA VAL A 604 10.58 -25.07 8.62
C VAL A 604 10.33 -23.61 8.23
N ASN A 605 9.11 -23.13 8.38
CA ASN A 605 8.70 -21.79 7.95
C ASN A 605 9.18 -20.68 8.92
N GLN A 606 9.64 -21.06 10.12
CA GLN A 606 10.22 -20.23 11.18
C GLN A 606 9.20 -19.41 11.99
N SER A 607 7.98 -19.93 12.17
CA SER A 607 6.96 -19.31 13.04
C SER A 607 7.19 -19.68 14.50
N THR A 608 7.88 -18.82 15.26
CA THR A 608 8.23 -19.09 16.67
C THR A 608 7.02 -18.97 17.60
N LYS A 609 6.05 -18.10 17.27
CA LYS A 609 4.73 -18.03 17.92
C LYS A 609 3.96 -19.34 17.80
N LEU A 610 3.75 -19.86 16.58
CA LEU A 610 3.00 -21.10 16.36
C LEU A 610 3.73 -22.32 16.95
N VAL A 611 5.07 -22.38 16.90
CA VAL A 611 5.82 -23.47 17.56
C VAL A 611 5.66 -23.44 19.09
N ASN A 612 5.73 -22.27 19.74
CA ASN A 612 5.43 -22.16 21.18
C ASN A 612 4.00 -22.62 21.49
N TYR A 613 3.02 -22.20 20.70
CA TYR A 613 1.62 -22.57 20.87
C TYR A 613 1.41 -24.09 20.73
N LEU A 614 1.88 -24.67 19.63
CA LEU A 614 1.75 -26.09 19.34
C LEU A 614 2.41 -26.97 20.40
N LEU A 615 3.58 -26.57 20.92
CA LEU A 615 4.23 -27.30 22.02
C LEU A 615 3.53 -27.09 23.36
N GLY A 616 2.95 -25.91 23.60
CA GLY A 616 2.19 -25.63 24.82
C GLY A 616 0.89 -26.42 24.93
N HIS A 617 0.20 -26.66 23.81
CA HIS A 617 -1.13 -27.26 23.75
C HIS A 617 -1.14 -28.72 23.25
N TYR A 618 -0.20 -29.12 22.39
CA TYR A 618 -0.15 -30.44 21.73
C TYR A 618 1.27 -31.04 21.75
N PRO A 619 1.86 -31.30 22.95
CA PRO A 619 3.25 -31.72 23.10
C PRO A 619 3.62 -33.01 22.34
N ASP A 620 2.66 -33.92 22.16
CA ASP A 620 2.86 -35.20 21.47
C ASP A 620 3.15 -35.06 19.97
N LEU A 621 2.95 -33.88 19.37
CA LEU A 621 3.40 -33.54 18.01
C LEU A 621 4.91 -33.74 17.79
N ILE A 622 5.71 -33.83 18.87
CA ILE A 622 7.14 -34.18 18.82
C ILE A 622 7.36 -35.65 18.41
N GLY A 623 6.45 -36.57 18.77
CA GLY A 623 6.72 -38.01 18.88
C GLY A 623 5.98 -38.91 17.87
N ILE A 624 5.24 -38.34 16.92
CA ILE A 624 4.37 -39.11 16.02
C ILE A 624 5.18 -40.13 15.18
N GLU A 625 4.80 -41.40 15.23
CA GLU A 625 5.46 -42.47 14.47
C GLU A 625 5.38 -42.18 12.95
N ARG A 626 6.50 -42.37 12.24
CA ARG A 626 6.62 -42.17 10.78
C ARG A 626 6.48 -40.71 10.30
N ALA A 627 6.31 -39.75 11.20
CA ALA A 627 6.50 -38.33 10.88
C ALA A 627 7.98 -37.95 10.75
N LEU A 628 8.25 -36.81 10.12
CA LEU A 628 9.56 -36.17 10.11
C LEU A 628 9.79 -35.41 11.43
N ASP A 629 10.94 -35.61 12.06
CA ASP A 629 11.30 -34.98 13.34
C ASP A 629 11.29 -33.44 13.25
N PRO A 630 10.39 -32.73 13.96
CA PRO A 630 10.34 -31.27 13.96
C PRO A 630 11.62 -30.60 14.49
N LYS A 631 12.38 -31.27 15.37
CA LYS A 631 13.64 -30.73 15.91
C LYS A 631 14.74 -30.64 14.86
N GLN A 632 14.69 -31.49 13.84
CA GLN A 632 15.62 -31.50 12.70
C GLN A 632 15.14 -30.60 11.55
N ALA A 633 13.96 -30.00 11.66
CA ALA A 633 13.31 -29.25 10.59
C ALA A 633 13.85 -27.82 10.40
N THR A 634 14.61 -27.29 11.35
CA THR A 634 15.00 -25.88 11.40
C THR A 634 16.48 -25.66 11.75
N LYS A 635 16.94 -24.43 11.55
CA LYS A 635 18.26 -23.93 11.98
C LYS A 635 18.15 -22.64 12.79
N SER A 636 16.94 -22.25 13.21
CA SER A 636 16.73 -21.09 14.08
C SER A 636 17.10 -21.45 15.52
N GLN A 637 18.02 -20.70 16.12
CA GLN A 637 18.38 -20.88 17.53
C GLN A 637 17.18 -20.65 18.45
N GLU A 638 16.36 -19.63 18.17
CA GLU A 638 15.15 -19.32 18.94
C GLU A 638 14.18 -20.51 19.01
N ILE A 639 14.05 -21.28 17.93
CA ILE A 639 13.19 -22.47 17.91
C ILE A 639 13.83 -23.64 18.66
N SER A 640 15.15 -23.80 18.59
CA SER A 640 15.88 -24.76 19.44
C SER A 640 15.72 -24.43 20.92
N ASP A 641 15.81 -23.15 21.30
CA ASP A 641 15.66 -22.67 22.67
C ASP A 641 14.22 -22.92 23.19
N ILE A 642 13.21 -22.79 22.33
CA ILE A 642 11.81 -23.14 22.62
C ILE A 642 11.67 -24.65 22.89
N PHE A 643 12.26 -25.52 22.05
CA PHE A 643 12.26 -26.97 22.29
C PHE A 643 12.96 -27.34 23.59
N GLU A 644 14.13 -26.75 23.88
CA GLU A 644 14.85 -26.97 25.14
C GLU A 644 14.03 -26.52 26.36
N LYS A 645 13.44 -25.33 26.31
CA LYS A 645 12.57 -24.81 27.38
C LYS A 645 11.41 -25.75 27.65
N HIS A 646 10.71 -26.19 26.61
CA HIS A 646 9.59 -27.12 26.73
C HIS A 646 10.01 -28.47 27.33
N LEU A 647 11.10 -29.08 26.85
CA LEU A 647 11.63 -30.34 27.39
C LEU A 647 12.06 -30.23 28.86
N ARG A 648 12.62 -29.09 29.28
CA ARG A 648 12.94 -28.81 30.69
C ARG A 648 11.67 -28.68 31.54
N THR A 649 10.63 -28.02 31.04
CA THR A 649 9.32 -27.92 31.73
C THR A 649 8.64 -29.28 31.86
N GLU A 650 8.58 -30.09 30.80
CA GLU A 650 7.99 -31.43 30.85
C GLU A 650 8.73 -32.38 31.80
N LYS A 651 10.07 -32.32 31.82
CA LYS A 651 10.84 -33.04 32.83
C LYS A 651 10.47 -32.56 34.25
N SER A 652 10.40 -31.25 34.49
CA SER A 652 10.03 -30.70 35.79
C SER A 652 8.63 -31.14 36.27
N LYS A 653 7.63 -31.24 35.38
CA LYS A 653 6.29 -31.77 35.71
C LYS A 653 6.33 -33.23 36.19
N ARG A 654 7.14 -34.06 35.52
CA ARG A 654 7.33 -35.48 35.87
C ARG A 654 8.09 -35.62 37.19
N ASP A 655 9.19 -34.88 37.35
CA ASP A 655 10.03 -34.88 38.55
C ASP A 655 9.29 -34.31 39.80
N SER A 656 8.22 -33.52 39.61
CA SER A 656 7.36 -32.97 40.67
C SER A 656 6.06 -33.77 40.93
N GLY A 657 5.85 -34.89 40.23
CA GLY A 657 4.69 -35.75 40.45
C GLY A 657 3.35 -35.17 40.00
N ALA A 658 3.34 -34.16 39.13
CA ALA A 658 2.13 -33.44 38.71
C ALA A 658 1.31 -34.15 37.62
N ILE A 659 1.60 -35.42 37.33
CA ILE A 659 0.85 -36.27 36.41
C ILE A 659 0.27 -37.42 37.25
N GLY A 660 -0.99 -37.27 37.66
CA GLY A 660 -1.83 -38.40 38.07
C GLY A 660 -2.34 -39.17 36.84
N GLU A 661 -2.74 -40.42 37.06
CA GLU A 661 -3.18 -41.38 36.03
C GLU A 661 -4.43 -40.94 35.25
#